data_AF-A0A1M6TKN8-F1
#
_entry.id   AF-A0A1M6TKN8-F1
#
_cell.length_a   1.000
_cell.length_b   1.000
_cell.length_c   1.000
_cell.angle_alpha   90.00
_cell.angle_beta   90.00
_cell.angle_gamma   90.00
#
_symmetry.space_group_name_H-M   'P 1'
#
loop_
_entity.id
_entity.type
_entity.pdbx_description
1 polymer ?
#
loop_
_entity_poly.entity_id
_entity_poly.type
_entity_poly.pdbx_seq_one_letter_code
_entity_poly.pdbx_strand_id
1 'polypeptide(L)'
;MVWVLSVLTATADVSPRIFHNYTSADGLADNSAQTIHCTKTGRLVITTAGQINFFNGSKFSHIDPLEENMYALSEYRGNYHLYFDRFHHIWLKNTHSVTCVDLITERFTSSIEDEFRKFGVVEHVNDLFVDSAGVVWLLTEKGLYNVKSKKTIKPHANLNLQDLEICKDKYVMLFYNNGLMEMFDYTTGKKVDESRPYTDDVARNYESSSLLATAKDRVFQLRNGARDAILMCYNLVEKNWYEILRTPYHLNNMAIKDSLMFVPCEYGYWVANLNSGELKHYEVLMMETGKTMETDVNVIAFDRQGGMWVGTEQRGLLYSRPFAPPFNVYAWGNSTADHYGAMMDGVNQWPRFRDRTVNCIYKDSRGWTWVGTPQGLQVYRKETDMLPQVYTTKDGLYNNIVHSVVEDALHNIWVGTSYGISVVLFNEDGRVHRINSYNQYDHVPNEVFVNGKAMCLPDGTIVMQSLDHVVEFNPKNFSTLDNNYQFEIYPKMVQLFVNGVDVNTNTEIDGKKLLDRALSRVWGLDLNYNQNSITMVFSALNYFRPQQTFYRVRVLGLDDEWRILTPFDSNGYVDRDGLLHLPLMALRPGHYEIHVQASMSPDDWNTRPYIWTIDIHEPWWRSIGVFGVFGFLLAILFLVNILFYMKNAKLRAQRDSEETMLVKRIYNFIDRIEGRGEILEPAAEEYSAAAVEAMTDLDPEFVKAMEKIKLLVLTERNKKKMTMRRLGNAAGMGGKEFYQLIMANIFKSPRALIKKARLEEAEKLLRNTKMSIEDISAKCGFITANYFIASFFQKHRLTPQMYRDRH
;
A
#
# COMPACT_ATOMS: atom_id res chain seq x y z
N MET A 1 39.90 22.96 -5.38
CA MET A 1 39.22 24.24 -5.12
C MET A 1 38.21 24.00 -4.02
N VAL A 2 38.51 24.48 -2.82
CA VAL A 2 37.75 24.24 -1.58
C VAL A 2 36.59 25.22 -1.56
N TRP A 3 35.36 24.73 -1.69
CA TRP A 3 34.16 25.51 -1.42
C TRP A 3 33.97 25.60 0.09
N VAL A 4 34.16 26.81 0.63
CA VAL A 4 33.78 27.17 2.00
C VAL A 4 32.25 27.25 2.00
N LEU A 5 31.60 26.16 2.42
CA LEU A 5 30.17 26.17 2.73
C LEU A 5 29.95 27.06 3.96
N SER A 6 29.19 28.12 3.76
CA SER A 6 28.68 28.99 4.81
C SER A 6 27.80 28.17 5.76
N VAL A 7 28.37 27.78 6.89
CA VAL A 7 27.63 27.33 8.07
C VAL A 7 27.04 28.58 8.71
N LEU A 8 25.88 29.02 8.24
CA LEU A 8 24.99 29.87 9.05
C LEU A 8 24.21 28.92 9.96
N THR A 9 24.88 28.42 11.00
CA THR A 9 24.18 27.89 12.17
C THR A 9 23.44 29.06 12.78
N ALA A 10 22.11 29.04 12.66
CA ALA A 10 21.24 29.88 13.47
C ALA A 10 21.67 29.70 14.92
N THR A 11 22.36 30.70 15.48
CA THR A 11 22.71 30.71 16.89
C THR A 11 21.43 30.49 17.67
N ALA A 12 21.41 29.52 18.58
CA ALA A 12 20.30 29.33 19.50
C ALA A 12 20.10 30.62 20.31
N ASP A 13 19.32 31.55 19.76
CA ASP A 13 19.02 32.81 20.39
C ASP A 13 18.08 32.52 21.56
N VAL A 14 18.37 33.13 22.70
CA VAL A 14 17.67 32.90 23.98
C VAL A 14 16.45 33.84 24.13
N SER A 15 16.03 34.41 22.99
CA SER A 15 14.81 35.17 22.80
C SER A 15 13.58 34.43 23.36
N PRO A 16 12.57 35.15 23.86
CA PRO A 16 11.37 34.54 24.44
C PRO A 16 10.71 33.59 23.43
N ARG A 17 10.61 32.32 23.83
CA ARG A 17 10.09 31.23 22.99
C ARG A 17 8.60 31.03 23.26
N ILE A 18 7.84 30.94 22.17
CA ILE A 18 6.42 30.59 22.19
C ILE A 18 6.28 29.13 21.77
N PHE A 19 5.39 28.39 22.43
CA PHE A 19 5.22 26.95 22.28
C PHE A 19 3.82 26.57 21.78
N HIS A 20 3.79 25.73 20.75
CA HIS A 20 2.65 24.96 20.29
C HIS A 20 2.60 23.61 21.01
N ASN A 21 1.41 23.08 21.33
CA ASN A 21 1.27 21.79 22.01
C ASN A 21 0.77 20.70 21.05
N TYR A 22 1.38 19.52 21.11
CA TYR A 22 0.97 18.29 20.46
C TYR A 22 0.65 17.22 21.51
N THR A 23 -0.49 16.55 21.34
CA THR A 23 -1.01 15.57 22.30
C THR A 23 -1.40 14.27 21.59
N SER A 24 -1.99 13.33 22.32
CA SER A 24 -2.59 12.12 21.76
C SER A 24 -3.68 12.40 20.72
N ALA A 25 -4.33 13.58 20.75
CA ALA A 25 -5.24 14.01 19.69
C ALA A 25 -4.54 14.18 18.32
N ASP A 26 -3.23 14.40 18.33
CA ASP A 26 -2.38 14.58 17.14
C ASP A 26 -1.70 13.27 16.70
N GLY A 27 -2.02 12.14 17.37
CA GLY A 27 -1.54 10.79 17.04
C GLY A 27 -0.41 10.26 17.92
N LEU A 28 0.02 11.02 18.95
CA LEU A 28 0.96 10.50 19.95
C LEU A 28 0.32 9.32 20.71
N ALA A 29 1.09 8.27 20.96
CA ALA A 29 0.62 7.10 21.70
C ALA A 29 0.21 7.46 23.13
N ASP A 30 0.97 8.35 23.78
CA ASP A 30 0.71 8.84 25.12
C ASP A 30 1.29 10.27 25.29
N ASN A 31 0.80 11.00 26.30
CA ASN A 31 1.23 12.38 26.57
C ASN A 31 2.50 12.49 27.45
N SER A 32 3.11 11.35 27.82
CA SER A 32 4.36 11.32 28.59
C SER A 32 5.55 11.10 27.67
N ALA A 33 6.16 12.19 27.21
CA ALA A 33 7.31 12.13 26.33
C ALA A 33 8.60 11.92 27.15
N GLN A 34 9.25 10.77 26.95
CA GLN A 34 10.41 10.34 27.72
C GLN A 34 11.73 10.75 27.07
N THR A 35 11.87 10.50 25.76
CA THR A 35 13.04 10.91 25.00
C THR A 35 12.64 11.39 23.61
N ILE A 36 13.41 12.32 23.05
CA ILE A 36 13.21 12.84 21.69
C ILE A 36 14.56 12.82 20.99
N HIS A 37 14.58 12.31 19.76
CA HIS A 37 15.77 12.34 18.91
C HIS A 37 15.44 12.74 17.48
N CYS A 38 16.16 13.73 16.95
CA CYS A 38 16.09 14.08 15.54
C CYS A 38 17.16 13.29 14.77
N THR A 39 16.72 12.44 13.84
CA THR A 39 17.64 11.69 12.98
C THR A 39 18.37 12.62 12.02
N LYS A 40 19.52 12.19 11.48
CA LYS A 40 20.27 12.95 10.45
C LYS A 40 19.43 13.28 9.21
N THR A 41 18.39 12.49 8.94
CA THR A 41 17.48 12.75 7.82
C THR A 41 16.51 13.90 8.13
N GLY A 42 16.32 14.26 9.40
CA GLY A 42 15.35 15.22 9.91
C GLY A 42 14.20 14.56 10.66
N ARG A 43 13.87 13.28 10.42
CA ARG A 43 12.71 12.62 11.07
C ARG A 43 12.87 12.62 12.59
N LEU A 44 11.82 12.99 13.32
CA LEU A 44 11.78 12.96 14.78
C LEU A 44 11.28 11.59 15.25
N VAL A 45 11.99 11.04 16.23
CA VAL A 45 11.65 9.81 16.95
C VAL A 45 11.39 10.20 18.40
N ILE A 46 10.22 9.87 18.92
CA ILE A 46 9.80 10.20 20.28
C ILE A 46 9.41 8.93 20.98
N THR A 47 10.03 8.65 22.12
CA THR A 47 9.61 7.53 22.97
C THR A 47 8.65 8.04 24.02
N THR A 48 7.45 7.49 24.03
CA THR A 48 6.50 7.67 25.14
C THR A 48 6.69 6.51 26.13
N ALA A 49 5.73 6.25 27.03
CA ALA A 49 5.81 5.16 28.02
C ALA A 49 5.80 3.75 27.38
N GLY A 50 6.90 3.38 26.70
CA GLY A 50 7.14 2.11 26.03
C GLY A 50 6.99 2.13 24.50
N GLN A 51 6.24 3.07 23.93
CA GLN A 51 6.00 3.16 22.48
C GLN A 51 7.00 4.06 21.77
N ILE A 52 7.23 3.80 20.49
CA ILE A 52 8.04 4.66 19.63
C ILE A 52 7.14 5.37 18.63
N ASN A 53 7.16 6.70 18.67
CA ASN A 53 6.39 7.59 17.82
C ASN A 53 7.30 8.20 16.76
N PHE A 54 6.77 8.32 15.55
CA PHE A 54 7.41 8.95 14.41
C PHE A 54 6.57 10.14 13.94
N PHE A 55 7.19 11.31 13.90
CA PHE A 55 6.57 12.49 13.32
C PHE A 55 6.71 12.48 11.79
N ASN A 56 5.59 12.64 11.09
CA ASN A 56 5.54 12.62 9.63
C ASN A 56 5.55 14.03 9.00
N GLY A 57 5.62 15.10 9.79
CA GLY A 57 5.53 16.49 9.34
C GLY A 57 4.25 17.20 9.78
N SER A 58 3.18 16.44 10.08
CA SER A 58 1.93 16.99 10.60
C SER A 58 1.42 16.24 11.82
N LYS A 59 1.47 14.91 11.78
CA LYS A 59 0.94 14.01 12.80
C LYS A 59 1.99 13.01 13.26
N PHE A 60 1.63 12.30 14.33
CA PHE A 60 2.42 11.20 14.85
C PHE A 60 1.80 9.86 14.44
N SER A 61 2.68 8.90 14.19
CA SER A 61 2.35 7.48 14.04
C SER A 61 3.20 6.72 15.04
N HIS A 62 2.72 5.61 15.58
CA HIS A 62 3.46 4.86 16.58
C HIS A 62 3.51 3.37 16.27
N ILE A 63 4.51 2.74 16.84
CA ILE A 63 4.65 1.28 16.90
C ILE A 63 4.67 0.87 18.37
N ASP A 64 3.92 -0.19 18.67
CA ASP A 64 3.77 -0.73 20.02
C ASP A 64 4.63 -1.98 20.20
N PRO A 65 5.37 -2.10 21.31
CA PRO A 65 6.06 -3.33 21.64
C PRO A 65 5.06 -4.38 22.16
N LEU A 66 5.31 -5.65 21.86
CA LEU A 66 4.68 -6.79 22.52
C LEU A 66 5.58 -7.28 23.67
N GLU A 67 5.02 -8.04 24.61
CA GLU A 67 5.80 -8.63 25.73
C GLU A 67 6.99 -9.47 25.22
N GLU A 68 6.82 -10.18 24.11
CA GLU A 68 7.87 -10.98 23.47
C GLU A 68 9.03 -10.15 22.90
N ASN A 69 8.84 -8.83 22.68
CA ASN A 69 9.90 -7.94 22.21
C ASN A 69 10.81 -7.42 23.33
N MET A 70 10.50 -7.73 24.60
CA MET A 70 11.24 -7.24 25.76
C MET A 70 12.33 -8.24 26.17
N TYR A 71 13.56 -7.76 26.31
CA TYR A 71 14.67 -8.52 26.87
C TYR A 71 15.01 -8.01 28.27
N ALA A 72 15.23 -8.93 29.22
CA ALA A 72 15.50 -8.59 30.61
C ALA A 72 16.97 -8.17 30.81
N LEU A 73 17.19 -6.99 31.40
CA LEU A 73 18.51 -6.51 31.81
C LEU A 73 18.64 -6.61 33.33
N SER A 74 19.40 -7.59 33.81
CA SER A 74 19.51 -7.92 35.24
C SER A 74 20.20 -6.83 36.06
N GLU A 75 21.12 -6.06 35.47
CA GLU A 75 21.92 -5.04 36.15
C GLU A 75 21.47 -3.60 35.88
N TYR A 76 20.57 -3.38 34.91
CA TYR A 76 20.06 -2.04 34.61
C TYR A 76 18.99 -1.60 35.62
N ARG A 77 19.25 -0.49 36.32
CA ARG A 77 18.35 0.12 37.32
C ARG A 77 17.90 1.53 36.95
N GLY A 78 18.30 2.02 35.78
CA GLY A 78 17.98 3.38 35.31
C GLY A 78 16.55 3.53 34.78
N ASN A 79 16.27 4.75 34.31
CA ASN A 79 15.02 5.13 33.66
C ASN A 79 15.10 4.93 32.13
N TYR A 80 14.24 5.61 31.37
CA TYR A 80 14.27 5.54 29.91
C TYR A 80 15.60 6.05 29.35
N HIS A 81 16.20 5.27 28.46
CA HIS A 81 17.40 5.68 27.73
C HIS A 81 17.32 5.19 26.29
N LEU A 82 17.59 6.08 25.33
CA LEU A 82 17.46 5.82 23.91
C LEU A 82 18.83 5.81 23.24
N TYR A 83 19.17 4.67 22.64
CA TYR A 83 20.42 4.51 21.90
C TYR A 83 20.18 4.26 20.41
N PHE A 84 21.08 4.82 19.59
CA PHE A 84 21.14 4.56 18.15
C PHE A 84 22.47 3.90 17.82
N ASP A 85 22.42 2.68 17.29
CA ASP A 85 23.63 1.99 16.85
C ASP A 85 23.94 2.21 15.37
N ARG A 86 25.11 1.72 14.93
CA ARG A 86 25.51 1.76 13.51
C ARG A 86 24.83 0.71 12.63
N PHE A 87 24.10 -0.22 13.22
CA PHE A 87 23.40 -1.29 12.50
C PHE A 87 21.95 -0.92 12.15
N HIS A 88 21.57 0.34 12.39
CA HIS A 88 20.22 0.86 12.20
C HIS A 88 19.20 0.31 13.21
N HIS A 89 19.63 0.03 14.44
CA HIS A 89 18.70 -0.26 15.53
C HIS A 89 18.49 0.95 16.43
N ILE A 90 17.28 1.01 16.98
CA ILE A 90 16.93 1.84 18.13
C ILE A 90 16.81 0.92 19.33
N TRP A 91 17.64 1.13 20.34
CA TRP A 91 17.53 0.42 21.62
C TRP A 91 16.88 1.34 22.64
N LEU A 92 15.73 0.95 23.16
CA LEU A 92 15.02 1.66 24.21
C LEU A 92 15.16 0.86 25.51
N LYS A 93 15.99 1.37 26.42
CA LYS A 93 16.11 0.80 27.76
C LYS A 93 15.04 1.38 28.66
N ASN A 94 14.50 0.55 29.52
CA ASN A 94 13.67 0.92 30.65
C ASN A 94 14.12 0.08 31.85
N THR A 95 13.69 0.39 33.07
CA THR A 95 14.12 -0.33 34.28
C THR A 95 13.99 -1.84 34.08
N HIS A 96 15.10 -2.57 34.26
CA HIS A 96 15.21 -4.01 34.04
C HIS A 96 14.93 -4.57 32.64
N SER A 97 14.78 -3.74 31.61
CA SER A 97 14.41 -4.22 30.28
C SER A 97 14.99 -3.39 29.13
N VAL A 98 15.06 -3.99 27.95
CA VAL A 98 15.37 -3.31 26.70
C VAL A 98 14.48 -3.83 25.59
N THR A 99 14.00 -2.92 24.75
CA THR A 99 13.37 -3.23 23.47
C THR A 99 14.25 -2.73 22.32
N CYS A 100 14.10 -3.35 21.16
CA CYS A 100 14.89 -3.04 19.98
C CYS A 100 13.97 -2.87 18.77
N VAL A 101 14.13 -1.77 18.05
CA VAL A 101 13.47 -1.53 16.76
C VAL A 101 14.49 -1.52 15.65
N ASP A 102 14.26 -2.35 14.63
CA ASP A 102 15.01 -2.34 13.38
C ASP A 102 14.47 -1.25 12.46
N LEU A 103 15.27 -0.23 12.17
CA LEU A 103 14.93 0.88 11.27
C LEU A 103 14.97 0.50 9.78
N ILE A 104 15.44 -0.70 9.42
CA ILE A 104 15.34 -1.21 8.05
C ILE A 104 13.91 -1.67 7.78
N THR A 105 13.26 -2.29 8.77
CA THR A 105 11.88 -2.79 8.68
C THR A 105 10.84 -1.91 9.40
N GLU A 106 11.30 -0.94 10.20
CA GLU A 106 10.49 -0.10 11.10
C GLU A 106 9.59 -0.92 12.04
N ARG A 107 10.13 -2.01 12.60
CA ARG A 107 9.41 -2.94 13.49
C ARG A 107 10.26 -3.32 14.70
N PHE A 108 9.60 -3.73 15.77
CA PHE A 108 10.28 -4.36 16.90
C PHE A 108 10.89 -5.69 16.50
N THR A 109 12.12 -5.92 16.95
CA THR A 109 12.83 -7.19 16.77
C THR A 109 12.14 -8.27 17.60
N SER A 110 11.81 -9.41 16.98
CA SER A 110 11.13 -10.53 17.65
C SER A 110 12.02 -11.29 18.64
N SER A 111 13.34 -11.23 18.47
CA SER A 111 14.31 -11.91 19.34
C SER A 111 15.59 -11.08 19.45
N ILE A 112 15.72 -10.37 20.57
CA ILE A 112 16.92 -9.58 20.89
C ILE A 112 18.14 -10.50 21.11
N GLU A 113 17.92 -11.71 21.62
CA GLU A 113 18.97 -12.72 21.78
C GLU A 113 19.65 -13.05 20.44
N ASP A 114 18.88 -13.17 19.36
CA ASP A 114 19.45 -13.44 18.04
C ASP A 114 20.29 -12.26 17.53
N GLU A 115 19.94 -11.03 17.89
CA GLU A 115 20.75 -9.86 17.57
C GLU A 115 22.07 -9.86 18.35
N PHE A 116 22.04 -10.22 19.64
CA PHE A 116 23.26 -10.39 20.44
C PHE A 116 24.14 -11.53 19.90
N ARG A 117 23.55 -12.62 19.41
CA ARG A 117 24.29 -13.71 18.74
C ARG A 117 24.97 -13.22 17.46
N LYS A 118 24.32 -12.37 16.65
CA LYS A 118 24.96 -11.72 15.49
C LYS A 118 26.14 -10.83 15.91
N PHE A 119 26.05 -10.19 17.07
CA PHE A 119 27.17 -9.45 17.65
C PHE A 119 28.29 -10.34 18.22
N GLY A 120 28.08 -11.64 18.32
CA GLY A 120 29.06 -12.64 18.78
C GLY A 120 28.95 -12.97 20.27
N VAL A 121 27.83 -12.62 20.92
CA VAL A 121 27.57 -12.91 22.33
C VAL A 121 26.44 -13.92 22.42
N VAL A 122 26.72 -15.08 23.03
CA VAL A 122 25.76 -16.18 23.20
C VAL A 122 25.28 -16.29 24.66
N GLU A 123 26.02 -15.68 25.58
CA GLU A 123 25.68 -15.64 27.00
C GLU A 123 24.64 -14.56 27.31
N HIS A 124 24.06 -14.62 28.51
CA HIS A 124 23.11 -13.63 28.98
C HIS A 124 23.78 -12.25 29.09
N VAL A 125 23.09 -11.22 28.58
CA VAL A 125 23.54 -9.83 28.63
C VAL A 125 22.89 -9.16 29.84
N ASN A 126 23.70 -8.70 30.78
CA ASN A 126 23.24 -8.07 32.02
C ASN A 126 22.89 -6.59 31.81
N ASP A 127 23.62 -5.91 30.92
CA ASP A 127 23.37 -4.52 30.53
C ASP A 127 23.90 -4.20 29.12
N LEU A 128 23.38 -3.14 28.51
CA LEU A 128 23.72 -2.66 27.16
C LEU A 128 24.00 -1.15 27.17
N PHE A 129 25.03 -0.76 26.45
CA PHE A 129 25.40 0.63 26.21
C PHE A 129 25.74 0.86 24.74
N VAL A 130 25.51 2.07 24.25
CA VAL A 130 25.96 2.47 22.92
C VAL A 130 26.72 3.78 23.06
N ASP A 131 27.95 3.80 22.58
CA ASP A 131 28.76 5.01 22.65
C ASP A 131 28.33 6.07 21.62
N SER A 132 28.87 7.28 21.75
CA SER A 132 28.68 8.38 20.80
C SER A 132 29.08 8.07 19.35
N ALA A 133 29.88 7.02 19.11
CA ALA A 133 30.24 6.53 17.78
C ALA A 133 29.30 5.41 17.26
N GLY A 134 28.23 5.10 17.99
CA GLY A 134 27.22 4.08 17.68
C GLY A 134 27.73 2.64 17.82
N VAL A 135 28.82 2.40 18.54
CA VAL A 135 29.29 1.03 18.85
C VAL A 135 28.48 0.50 20.03
N VAL A 136 27.98 -0.73 19.88
CA VAL A 136 27.32 -1.45 20.96
C VAL A 136 28.37 -2.06 21.90
N TRP A 137 28.13 -1.92 23.20
CA TRP A 137 28.86 -2.54 24.28
C TRP A 137 27.91 -3.37 25.14
N LEU A 138 28.27 -4.63 25.38
CA LEU A 138 27.42 -5.58 26.09
C LEU A 138 28.10 -6.02 27.38
N LEU A 139 27.44 -5.82 28.51
CA LEU A 139 27.92 -6.29 29.81
C LEU A 139 27.48 -7.73 30.01
N THR A 140 28.44 -8.61 30.27
CA THR A 140 28.24 -10.05 30.51
C THR A 140 28.99 -10.46 31.77
N GLU A 141 28.80 -11.70 32.24
CA GLU A 141 29.59 -12.26 33.35
C GLU A 141 31.11 -12.24 33.09
N LYS A 142 31.55 -12.27 31.81
CA LYS A 142 32.97 -12.19 31.45
C LYS A 142 33.53 -10.77 31.48
N GLY A 143 32.67 -9.75 31.54
CA GLY A 143 33.00 -8.34 31.49
C GLY A 143 32.28 -7.60 30.37
N LEU A 144 32.74 -6.37 30.10
CA LEU A 144 32.19 -5.45 29.12
C LEU A 144 32.76 -5.73 27.73
N TYR A 145 31.94 -6.31 26.85
CA TYR A 145 32.31 -6.70 25.50
C TYR A 145 32.06 -5.58 24.49
N ASN A 146 33.07 -5.25 23.68
CA ASN A 146 32.97 -4.29 22.59
C ASN A 146 32.68 -4.98 21.24
N VAL A 147 31.54 -4.67 20.62
CA VAL A 147 31.09 -5.37 19.39
C VAL A 147 32.00 -5.07 18.18
N LYS A 148 32.66 -3.91 18.13
CA LYS A 148 33.56 -3.51 17.01
C LYS A 148 34.91 -4.20 17.07
N SER A 149 35.58 -4.14 18.22
CA SER A 149 36.93 -4.68 18.43
C SER A 149 36.92 -6.16 18.82
N LYS A 150 35.76 -6.70 19.20
CA LYS A 150 35.59 -8.08 19.68
C LYS A 150 36.43 -8.38 20.93
N LYS A 151 36.76 -7.35 21.72
CA LYS A 151 37.53 -7.44 22.97
C LYS A 151 36.63 -7.20 24.18
N THR A 152 37.01 -7.80 25.30
CA THR A 152 36.33 -7.64 26.59
C THR A 152 37.22 -6.85 27.54
N ILE A 153 36.66 -5.83 28.17
CA ILE A 153 37.25 -5.07 29.26
C ILE A 153 36.65 -5.58 30.55
N LYS A 154 37.45 -5.74 31.60
CA LYS A 154 36.95 -6.12 32.92
C LYS A 154 36.64 -4.86 33.72
N PRO A 155 35.35 -4.48 33.89
CA PRO A 155 34.99 -3.37 34.75
C PRO A 155 35.30 -3.71 36.22
N HIS A 156 35.25 -2.69 37.07
CA HIS A 156 35.46 -2.85 38.50
C HIS A 156 34.53 -3.92 39.13
N ALA A 157 35.10 -4.92 39.79
CA ALA A 157 34.39 -6.16 40.16
C ALA A 157 33.21 -5.98 41.13
N ASN A 158 33.25 -4.97 42.00
CA ASN A 158 32.26 -4.77 43.07
C ASN A 158 31.37 -3.53 42.86
N LEU A 159 31.46 -2.86 41.71
CA LEU A 159 30.71 -1.64 41.44
C LEU A 159 29.81 -1.84 40.23
N ASN A 160 28.59 -1.32 40.32
CA ASN A 160 27.65 -1.35 39.20
C ASN A 160 28.05 -0.27 38.19
N LEU A 161 28.21 -0.67 36.93
CA LEU A 161 28.47 0.24 35.82
C LEU A 161 27.16 0.93 35.44
N GLN A 162 27.12 2.26 35.50
CA GLN A 162 25.91 3.02 35.21
C GLN A 162 25.89 3.57 33.79
N ASP A 163 27.05 3.99 33.29
CA ASP A 163 27.16 4.61 31.97
C ASP A 163 28.60 4.52 31.44
N LEU A 164 28.77 4.75 30.14
CA LEU A 164 30.08 4.80 29.50
C LEU A 164 30.13 5.84 28.38
N GLU A 165 31.34 6.30 28.06
CA GLU A 165 31.55 7.22 26.95
C GLU A 165 32.92 7.04 26.31
N ILE A 166 33.04 7.34 25.02
CA ILE A 166 34.31 7.34 24.30
C ILE A 166 34.94 8.74 24.30
N CYS A 167 36.25 8.76 24.50
CA CYS A 167 37.07 9.96 24.40
C CYS A 167 38.22 9.76 23.40
N LYS A 168 38.46 10.77 22.55
CA LYS A 168 39.58 10.86 21.59
C LYS A 168 39.71 9.60 20.69
N ASP A 169 38.59 8.94 20.40
CA ASP A 169 38.49 7.70 19.62
C ASP A 169 39.37 6.53 20.10
N LYS A 170 39.92 6.61 21.32
CA LYS A 170 40.92 5.67 21.84
C LYS A 170 40.63 5.20 23.26
N TYR A 171 40.01 6.05 24.07
CA TYR A 171 39.77 5.77 25.46
C TYR A 171 38.28 5.57 25.71
N VAL A 172 37.93 4.60 26.54
CA VAL A 172 36.58 4.43 27.07
C VAL A 172 36.59 4.82 28.54
N MET A 173 35.66 5.67 28.93
CA MET A 173 35.42 6.10 30.30
C MET A 173 34.23 5.32 30.84
N LEU A 174 34.42 4.65 31.98
CA LEU A 174 33.41 3.85 32.66
C LEU A 174 32.99 4.57 33.93
N PHE A 175 31.68 4.82 34.09
CA PHE A 175 31.12 5.56 35.22
C PHE A 175 30.34 4.63 36.14
N TYR A 176 30.74 4.58 37.41
CA TYR A 176 30.20 3.65 38.40
C TYR A 176 29.22 4.32 39.37
N ASN A 177 28.38 3.50 39.99
CA ASN A 177 27.37 3.93 40.96
C ASN A 177 27.93 4.73 42.15
N ASN A 178 29.17 4.53 42.57
CA ASN A 178 29.80 5.33 43.63
C ASN A 178 30.52 6.60 43.12
N GLY A 179 30.34 6.98 41.84
CA GLY A 179 30.99 8.16 41.25
C GLY A 179 32.45 7.97 40.86
N LEU A 180 33.00 6.76 41.01
CA LEU A 180 34.27 6.44 40.36
C LEU A 180 34.10 6.52 38.83
N MET A 181 35.05 7.18 38.18
CA MET A 181 35.26 7.12 36.74
C MET A 181 36.60 6.44 36.47
N GLU A 182 36.60 5.35 35.71
CA GLU A 182 37.82 4.70 35.24
C GLU A 182 37.97 4.87 33.73
N MET A 183 39.17 5.19 33.26
CA MET A 183 39.47 5.33 31.85
C MET A 183 40.36 4.17 31.38
N PHE A 184 39.93 3.48 30.33
CA PHE A 184 40.64 2.37 29.71
C PHE A 184 41.03 2.70 28.28
N ASP A 185 42.20 2.25 27.85
CA ASP A 185 42.51 2.15 26.43
C ASP A 185 41.80 0.90 25.90
N TYR A 186 40.72 1.08 25.13
CA TYR A 186 39.92 -0.06 24.68
C TYR A 186 40.61 -0.91 23.61
N THR A 187 41.71 -0.43 23.02
CA THR A 187 42.51 -1.23 22.09
C THR A 187 43.40 -2.21 22.84
N THR A 188 43.95 -1.81 23.99
CA THR A 188 44.83 -2.66 24.81
C THR A 188 44.12 -3.34 25.97
N GLY A 189 42.94 -2.86 26.36
CA GLY A 189 42.18 -3.29 27.54
C GLY A 189 42.81 -2.85 28.87
N LYS A 190 43.83 -1.99 28.85
CA LYS A 190 44.53 -1.54 30.07
C LYS A 190 43.90 -0.27 30.63
N LYS A 191 43.79 -0.21 31.96
CA LYS A 191 43.42 1.01 32.69
C LYS A 191 44.52 2.07 32.52
N VAL A 192 44.11 3.29 32.19
CA VAL A 192 44.96 4.44 31.90
C VAL A 192 44.85 5.49 33.00
N ASP A 193 43.66 5.69 33.54
CA ASP A 193 43.39 6.73 34.54
C ASP A 193 42.17 6.37 35.41
N GLU A 194 42.04 7.04 36.54
CA GLU A 194 40.84 7.00 37.38
C GLU A 194 40.65 8.35 38.09
N SER A 195 39.40 8.75 38.28
CA SER A 195 39.09 10.00 38.98
C SER A 195 37.75 9.89 39.70
N ARG A 196 37.56 10.74 40.71
CA ARG A 196 36.29 10.92 41.41
C ARG A 196 35.94 12.40 41.52
N PRO A 197 34.67 12.79 41.29
CA PRO A 197 34.20 14.16 41.46
C PRO A 197 34.03 14.57 42.93
N TYR A 198 33.74 13.61 43.83
CA TYR A 198 33.44 13.86 45.24
C TYR A 198 33.76 12.63 46.11
N THR A 199 33.62 12.79 47.44
CA THR A 199 33.88 11.74 48.44
C THR A 199 32.81 10.65 48.43
N ASP A 200 33.13 9.47 48.98
CA ASP A 200 32.20 8.34 49.04
C ASP A 200 30.89 8.65 49.78
N ASP A 201 30.92 9.55 50.77
CA ASP A 201 29.70 9.93 51.51
C ASP A 201 28.72 10.74 50.64
N VAL A 202 29.25 11.62 49.78
CA VAL A 202 28.43 12.37 48.81
C VAL A 202 27.94 11.41 47.72
N ALA A 203 28.77 10.47 47.31
CA ALA A 203 28.43 9.51 46.27
C ALA A 203 27.21 8.64 46.60
N ARG A 204 27.04 8.25 47.87
CA ARG A 204 25.90 7.43 48.33
C ARG A 204 24.54 8.07 48.05
N ASN A 205 24.50 9.40 47.94
CA ASN A 205 23.26 10.10 47.64
C ASN A 205 22.81 9.92 46.20
N TYR A 206 23.71 9.57 45.26
CA TYR A 206 23.46 9.64 43.82
C TYR A 206 23.56 8.27 43.10
N GLU A 207 23.55 7.16 43.83
CA GLU A 207 23.88 5.81 43.32
C GLU A 207 22.94 5.25 42.24
N SER A 208 21.77 5.84 42.03
CA SER A 208 20.72 5.28 41.17
C SER A 208 20.59 5.94 39.81
N SER A 209 21.33 7.02 39.54
CA SER A 209 21.24 7.73 38.26
C SER A 209 22.59 8.25 37.76
N SER A 210 22.76 8.16 36.46
CA SER A 210 23.84 8.77 35.70
C SER A 210 23.33 9.02 34.28
N LEU A 211 23.46 10.25 33.81
CA LEU A 211 23.25 10.62 32.41
C LEU A 211 24.47 11.38 31.93
N LEU A 212 25.03 10.96 30.79
CA LEU A 212 26.20 11.59 30.20
C LEU A 212 25.85 12.47 28.99
N ALA A 213 26.62 13.54 28.81
CA ALA A 213 26.67 14.31 27.59
C ALA A 213 28.10 14.78 27.33
N THR A 214 28.48 14.92 26.06
CA THR A 214 29.85 15.34 25.69
C THR A 214 29.85 16.58 24.83
N ALA A 215 30.80 17.48 25.08
CA ALA A 215 31.07 18.61 24.21
C ALA A 215 32.57 18.95 24.20
N LYS A 216 33.20 18.84 23.02
CA LYS A 216 34.64 19.07 22.83
C LYS A 216 35.46 18.18 23.78
N ASP A 217 36.28 18.78 24.64
CA ASP A 217 37.12 18.11 25.64
C ASP A 217 36.46 18.04 27.04
N ARG A 218 35.12 18.12 27.11
CA ARG A 218 34.37 18.07 28.37
C ARG A 218 33.32 16.97 28.36
N VAL A 219 33.24 16.23 29.46
CA VAL A 219 32.20 15.22 29.71
C VAL A 219 31.35 15.72 30.88
N PHE A 220 30.05 15.82 30.66
CA PHE A 220 29.08 16.24 31.66
C PHE A 220 28.35 15.03 32.20
N GLN A 221 28.21 14.97 33.52
CA GLN A 221 27.50 13.91 34.22
C GLN A 221 26.44 14.53 35.11
N LEU A 222 25.18 14.20 34.82
CA LEU A 222 24.03 14.54 35.65
C LEU A 222 23.71 13.35 36.55
N ARG A 223 23.51 13.63 37.84
CA ARG A 223 23.04 12.63 38.81
C ARG A 223 22.00 13.22 39.75
N ASN A 224 20.90 12.49 39.89
CA ASN A 224 19.82 12.75 40.82
C ASN A 224 19.97 11.88 42.07
N GLY A 225 19.79 12.51 43.23
CA GLY A 225 19.73 11.86 44.51
C GLY A 225 18.30 11.61 44.96
N ALA A 226 18.05 11.69 46.26
CA ALA A 226 16.69 11.49 46.78
C ALA A 226 15.80 12.72 46.65
N ARG A 227 16.39 13.92 46.70
CA ARG A 227 15.68 15.22 46.66
C ARG A 227 16.48 16.33 45.99
N ASP A 228 17.63 16.01 45.40
CA ASP A 228 18.56 16.97 44.86
C ASP A 228 19.24 16.41 43.61
N ALA A 229 19.88 17.27 42.85
CA ALA A 229 20.62 16.87 41.67
C ALA A 229 21.92 17.65 41.55
N ILE A 230 22.90 17.00 40.93
CA ILE A 230 24.20 17.58 40.62
C ILE A 230 24.54 17.38 39.14
N LEU A 231 25.07 18.43 38.54
CA LEU A 231 25.65 18.41 37.21
C LEU A 231 27.14 18.71 37.32
N MET A 232 27.95 17.70 37.06
CA MET A 232 29.40 17.78 37.11
C MET A 232 29.99 17.77 35.70
N CYS A 233 31.12 18.44 35.52
CA CYS A 233 31.88 18.48 34.27
C CYS A 233 33.31 17.97 34.51
N TYR A 234 33.71 16.92 33.81
CA TYR A 234 35.09 16.48 33.75
C TYR A 234 35.80 17.10 32.54
N ASN A 235 36.88 17.83 32.79
CA ASN A 235 37.73 18.37 31.73
C ASN A 235 38.82 17.36 31.36
N LEU A 236 38.82 16.90 30.11
CA LEU A 236 39.74 15.88 29.59
C LEU A 236 41.20 16.38 29.42
N VAL A 237 41.40 17.69 29.41
CA VAL A 237 42.74 18.31 29.30
C VAL A 237 43.32 18.53 30.71
N GLU A 238 42.54 19.14 31.60
CA GLU A 238 42.96 19.46 32.97
C GLU A 238 42.89 18.25 33.90
N LYS A 239 42.18 17.19 33.49
CA LYS A 239 41.90 15.98 34.27
C LYS A 239 41.26 16.28 35.63
N ASN A 240 40.36 17.26 35.66
CA ASN A 240 39.71 17.71 36.88
C ASN A 240 38.20 17.83 36.71
N TRP A 241 37.49 17.75 37.83
CA TRP A 241 36.04 17.89 37.92
C TRP A 241 35.64 19.29 38.37
N TYR A 242 34.54 19.79 37.79
CA TYR A 242 33.93 21.08 38.11
C TYR A 242 32.43 20.88 38.33
N GLU A 243 31.88 21.47 39.39
CA GLU A 243 30.43 21.54 39.58
C GLU A 243 29.87 22.67 38.72
N ILE A 244 28.88 22.36 37.88
CA ILE A 244 28.22 23.34 37.01
C ILE A 244 26.93 23.81 37.65
N LEU A 245 26.11 22.88 38.16
CA LEU A 245 24.80 23.18 38.71
C LEU A 245 24.48 22.18 39.83
N ARG A 246 23.86 22.69 40.89
CA ARG A 246 23.26 21.89 41.96
C ARG A 246 21.88 22.44 42.28
N THR A 247 20.87 21.57 42.31
CA THR A 247 19.47 21.96 42.52
C THR A 247 18.83 21.15 43.64
N PRO A 248 17.88 21.73 44.40
CA PRO A 248 17.12 21.03 45.44
C PRO A 248 15.92 20.25 44.86
N TYR A 249 16.04 19.80 43.61
CA TYR A 249 15.06 19.05 42.83
C TYR A 249 15.79 18.32 41.71
N HIS A 250 15.13 17.33 41.10
CA HIS A 250 15.73 16.51 40.05
C HIS A 250 15.89 17.26 38.73
N LEU A 251 16.94 16.87 38.00
CA LEU A 251 17.17 17.28 36.62
C LEU A 251 16.86 16.07 35.73
N ASN A 252 16.15 16.29 34.62
CA ASN A 252 15.55 15.17 33.88
C ASN A 252 16.43 14.66 32.73
N ASN A 253 16.96 15.58 31.91
CA ASN A 253 17.77 15.22 30.74
C ASN A 253 18.82 16.31 30.44
N MET A 254 19.62 16.12 29.39
CA MET A 254 20.57 17.10 28.88
C MET A 254 20.58 17.10 27.35
N ALA A 255 20.49 18.29 26.76
CA ALA A 255 20.66 18.47 25.32
C ALA A 255 21.69 19.57 25.05
N ILE A 256 22.65 19.28 24.17
CA ILE A 256 23.69 20.25 23.80
C ILE A 256 23.47 20.66 22.35
N LYS A 257 23.37 21.96 22.11
CA LYS A 257 23.31 22.55 20.77
C LYS A 257 24.26 23.74 20.69
N ASP A 258 25.15 23.69 19.71
CA ASP A 258 26.22 24.67 19.48
C ASP A 258 27.14 24.85 20.72
N SER A 259 26.93 25.92 21.49
CA SER A 259 27.65 26.23 22.73
C SER A 259 26.73 26.34 23.95
N LEU A 260 25.46 25.96 23.80
CA LEU A 260 24.47 26.01 24.86
C LEU A 260 24.08 24.58 25.27
N MET A 261 24.02 24.36 26.57
CA MET A 261 23.47 23.16 27.18
C MET A 261 22.11 23.48 27.80
N PHE A 262 21.11 22.68 27.44
CA PHE A 262 19.75 22.76 27.94
C PHE A 262 19.53 21.61 28.91
N VAL A 263 19.12 21.93 30.14
CA VAL A 263 18.91 20.95 31.21
C VAL A 263 17.46 21.06 31.71
N PRO A 264 16.55 20.24 31.15
CA PRO A 264 15.20 20.01 31.67
C PRO A 264 15.14 19.71 33.18
N CYS A 265 14.10 20.22 33.84
CA CYS A 265 13.82 19.96 35.24
C CYS A 265 12.31 20.09 35.55
N GLU A 266 11.93 19.73 36.78
CA GLU A 266 10.56 19.90 37.29
C GLU A 266 10.04 21.34 37.10
N TYR A 267 10.92 22.33 37.33
CA TYR A 267 10.62 23.76 37.23
C TYR A 267 11.14 24.38 35.92
N GLY A 268 10.93 23.71 34.79
CA GLY A 268 11.25 24.24 33.45
C GLY A 268 12.58 23.76 32.93
N TYR A 269 13.48 24.65 32.54
CA TYR A 269 14.81 24.24 32.10
C TYR A 269 15.89 25.28 32.36
N TRP A 270 17.10 24.80 32.60
CA TRP A 270 18.31 25.61 32.68
C TRP A 270 19.02 25.70 31.33
N VAL A 271 19.62 26.84 31.06
CA VAL A 271 20.50 27.06 29.91
C VAL A 271 21.87 27.45 30.43
N ALA A 272 22.89 26.63 30.12
CA ALA A 272 24.28 26.89 30.45
C ALA A 272 25.06 27.23 29.18
N ASN A 273 25.71 28.39 29.14
CA ASN A 273 26.64 28.73 28.08
C ASN A 273 28.01 28.10 28.38
N LEU A 274 28.41 27.14 27.55
CA LEU A 274 29.63 26.36 27.78
C LEU A 274 30.93 27.16 27.59
N ASN A 275 30.87 28.31 26.92
CA ASN A 275 32.01 29.19 26.70
C ASN A 275 32.15 30.23 27.81
N SER A 276 31.05 30.90 28.21
CA SER A 276 31.09 31.95 29.25
C SER A 276 30.88 31.43 30.68
N GLY A 277 30.28 30.26 30.84
CA GLY A 277 29.83 29.72 32.14
C GLY A 277 28.54 30.37 32.67
N GLU A 278 27.89 31.23 31.88
CA GLU A 278 26.63 31.88 32.26
C GLU A 278 25.50 30.84 32.36
N LEU A 279 24.73 30.92 33.44
CA LEU A 279 23.58 30.07 33.73
C LEU A 279 22.31 30.91 33.80
N LYS A 280 21.28 30.49 33.07
CA LYS A 280 19.96 31.12 33.08
C LYS A 280 18.86 30.09 33.25
N HIS A 281 17.90 30.38 34.13
CA HIS A 281 16.77 29.49 34.40
C HIS A 281 15.50 30.03 33.76
N TYR A 282 14.75 29.15 33.10
CA TYR A 282 13.46 29.42 32.48
C TYR A 282 12.39 28.60 33.19
N GLU A 283 11.70 29.24 34.15
CA GLU A 283 10.67 28.61 35.00
C GLU A 283 9.31 28.48 34.33
N VAL A 284 9.00 29.36 33.36
CA VAL A 284 7.67 29.46 32.77
C VAL A 284 7.79 29.44 31.25
N LEU A 285 6.95 28.62 30.62
CA LEU A 285 6.85 28.56 29.16
C LEU A 285 5.65 29.36 28.68
N MET A 286 5.84 30.15 27.62
CA MET A 286 4.77 30.92 27.00
C MET A 286 4.11 30.09 25.89
N MET A 287 2.81 29.84 26.01
CA MET A 287 2.06 29.09 25.01
C MET A 287 1.55 30.03 23.90
N GLU A 288 1.25 29.51 22.72
CA GLU A 288 0.63 30.29 21.62
C GLU A 288 -0.68 30.96 22.02
N THR A 289 -1.41 30.39 22.99
CA THR A 289 -2.65 30.97 23.54
C THR A 289 -2.43 32.22 24.42
N GLY A 290 -1.17 32.64 24.64
CA GLY A 290 -0.81 33.69 25.58
C GLY A 290 -0.82 33.25 27.05
N LYS A 291 -1.26 32.02 27.36
CA LYS A 291 -1.17 31.44 28.70
C LYS A 291 0.27 31.05 29.02
N THR A 292 0.65 31.26 30.27
CA THR A 292 1.88 30.73 30.85
C THR A 292 1.64 29.31 31.35
N MET A 293 2.60 28.42 31.11
CA MET A 293 2.58 27.06 31.62
C MET A 293 3.65 26.90 32.70
N GLU A 294 3.19 26.58 33.92
CA GLU A 294 4.02 26.06 35.00
C GLU A 294 4.24 24.56 34.78
N THR A 295 5.48 24.15 34.98
CA THR A 295 6.20 23.19 34.13
C THR A 295 6.09 21.72 34.54
N ASP A 296 6.46 20.85 33.59
CA ASP A 296 6.73 19.41 33.74
C ASP A 296 7.69 18.95 32.62
N VAL A 297 8.79 19.70 32.41
CA VAL A 297 9.70 19.52 31.27
C VAL A 297 10.64 18.33 31.50
N ASN A 298 10.53 17.31 30.67
CA ASN A 298 11.29 16.07 30.80
C ASN A 298 12.48 16.01 29.85
N VAL A 299 12.29 16.33 28.57
CA VAL A 299 13.32 16.22 27.54
C VAL A 299 13.28 17.39 26.58
N ILE A 300 14.44 17.82 26.08
CA ILE A 300 14.55 18.83 25.02
C ILE A 300 15.35 18.23 23.87
N ALA A 301 14.90 18.47 22.64
CA ALA A 301 15.63 18.16 21.42
C ALA A 301 15.43 19.27 20.39
N PHE A 302 16.24 19.27 19.34
CA PHE A 302 16.13 20.23 18.25
C PHE A 302 15.93 19.53 16.92
N ASP A 303 15.08 20.09 16.08
CA ASP A 303 14.95 19.66 14.69
C ASP A 303 16.05 20.26 13.80
N ARG A 304 16.08 19.81 12.54
CA ARG A 304 17.08 20.22 11.55
C ARG A 304 16.97 21.69 11.13
N GLN A 305 15.81 22.32 11.29
CA GLN A 305 15.59 23.75 11.03
C GLN A 305 15.87 24.59 12.28
N GLY A 306 16.22 23.95 13.39
CA GLY A 306 16.63 24.57 14.64
C GLY A 306 15.49 24.84 15.62
N GLY A 307 14.27 24.41 15.31
CA GLY A 307 13.14 24.45 16.22
C GLY A 307 13.37 23.54 17.43
N MET A 308 12.83 23.95 18.57
CA MET A 308 13.00 23.31 19.86
C MET A 308 11.76 22.47 20.18
N TRP A 309 11.98 21.19 20.41
CA TRP A 309 10.99 20.21 20.82
C TRP A 309 11.20 19.92 22.30
N VAL A 310 10.14 20.01 23.08
CA VAL A 310 10.15 19.81 24.53
C VAL A 310 9.14 18.73 24.86
N GLY A 311 9.61 17.62 25.41
CA GLY A 311 8.75 16.59 25.95
C GLY A 311 8.36 16.92 27.38
N THR A 312 7.09 16.74 27.69
CA THR A 312 6.54 16.93 29.03
C THR A 312 6.15 15.60 29.65
N GLU A 313 6.04 15.54 30.98
CA GLU A 313 5.66 14.31 31.68
C GLU A 313 4.19 13.93 31.46
N GLN A 314 3.29 14.90 31.32
CA GLN A 314 1.84 14.64 31.26
C GLN A 314 1.10 15.37 30.15
N ARG A 315 1.74 16.32 29.45
CA ARG A 315 1.05 17.26 28.55
C ARG A 315 1.39 17.08 27.07
N GLY A 316 2.17 16.07 26.73
CA GLY A 316 2.61 15.75 25.37
C GLY A 316 3.90 16.48 25.00
N LEU A 317 3.95 16.97 23.76
CA LEU A 317 5.12 17.62 23.18
C LEU A 317 4.83 19.08 22.93
N LEU A 318 5.75 19.95 23.36
CA LEU A 318 5.75 21.34 22.99
C LEU A 318 6.75 21.60 21.88
N TYR A 319 6.37 22.42 20.92
CA TYR A 319 7.23 22.83 19.82
C TYR A 319 7.37 24.35 19.81
N SER A 320 8.60 24.83 19.78
CA SER A 320 8.93 26.24 19.58
C SER A 320 9.80 26.44 18.36
N ARG A 321 9.53 27.49 17.63
CA ARG A 321 10.25 27.84 16.39
C ARG A 321 11.72 28.21 16.67
N PRO A 322 12.59 28.12 15.66
CA PRO A 322 13.98 28.52 15.81
C PRO A 322 14.17 30.01 16.13
N PHE A 323 13.21 30.86 15.74
CA PHE A 323 13.25 32.31 15.86
C PHE A 323 11.99 32.87 16.53
N ALA A 324 12.10 34.08 17.07
CA ALA A 324 10.98 34.80 17.64
C ALA A 324 9.92 35.11 16.56
N PRO A 325 8.62 34.97 16.87
CA PRO A 325 7.58 35.31 15.92
C PRO A 325 7.67 36.80 15.55
N PRO A 326 7.42 37.15 14.29
CA PRO A 326 7.61 38.52 13.83
C PRO A 326 6.42 39.44 14.17
N PHE A 327 5.34 38.87 14.71
CA PHE A 327 4.14 39.58 15.14
C PHE A 327 4.08 39.63 16.67
N ASN A 328 3.83 40.81 17.21
CA ASN A 328 3.48 41.04 18.61
C ASN A 328 1.97 41.21 18.72
N VAL A 329 1.33 40.53 19.68
CA VAL A 329 -0.12 40.58 19.85
C VAL A 329 -0.47 41.11 21.22
N TYR A 330 -1.33 42.13 21.26
CA TYR A 330 -1.80 42.76 22.48
C TYR A 330 -3.31 42.61 22.60
N ALA A 331 -3.79 41.98 23.67
CA ALA A 331 -5.22 41.90 23.98
C ALA A 331 -5.78 43.26 24.44
N TRP A 332 -7.07 43.50 24.21
CA TRP A 332 -7.75 44.70 24.71
C TRP A 332 -7.65 44.85 26.23
N GLY A 333 -7.52 46.10 26.70
CA GLY A 333 -7.21 46.42 28.10
C GLY A 333 -5.70 46.48 28.40
N ASN A 334 -4.84 46.12 27.43
CA ASN A 334 -3.44 46.49 27.44
C ASN A 334 -3.29 47.97 27.00
N SER A 335 -2.50 48.75 27.72
CA SER A 335 -2.27 50.18 27.41
C SER A 335 -1.79 50.43 25.98
N THR A 336 -1.00 49.51 25.42
CA THR A 336 -0.49 49.57 24.05
C THR A 336 -1.61 49.31 23.03
N ALA A 337 -2.46 48.31 23.28
CA ALA A 337 -3.61 48.03 22.41
C ALA A 337 -4.58 49.22 22.39
N ASP A 338 -4.91 49.77 23.57
CA ASP A 338 -5.82 50.91 23.70
C ASP A 338 -5.28 52.16 23.00
N HIS A 339 -3.96 52.41 23.09
CA HIS A 339 -3.30 53.50 22.40
C HIS A 339 -3.42 53.37 20.87
N TYR A 340 -3.08 52.20 20.33
CA TYR A 340 -3.16 51.96 18.89
C TYR A 340 -4.60 51.95 18.37
N GLY A 341 -5.55 51.42 19.14
CA GLY A 341 -6.98 51.47 18.84
C GLY A 341 -7.45 52.91 18.64
N ALA A 342 -7.13 53.80 19.57
CA ALA A 342 -7.46 55.22 19.48
C ALA A 342 -6.80 55.91 18.27
N MET A 343 -5.57 55.53 17.91
CA MET A 343 -4.91 56.04 16.70
C MET A 343 -5.63 55.60 15.41
N MET A 344 -6.02 54.32 15.30
CA MET A 344 -6.75 53.78 14.15
C MET A 344 -8.20 54.30 14.07
N ASP A 345 -8.80 54.71 15.18
CA ASP A 345 -10.08 55.43 15.21
C ASP A 345 -9.99 56.84 14.63
N GLY A 346 -8.83 57.48 14.75
CA GLY A 346 -8.54 58.77 14.11
C GLY A 346 -8.34 58.69 12.59
N VAL A 347 -8.14 57.49 12.03
CA VAL A 347 -7.96 57.27 10.59
C VAL A 347 -9.32 57.14 9.92
N ASN A 348 -9.73 58.22 9.24
CA ASN A 348 -11.00 58.28 8.51
C ASN A 348 -11.05 57.30 7.32
N GLN A 349 -12.02 56.37 7.28
CA GLN A 349 -12.53 55.74 6.03
C GLN A 349 -14.03 55.43 6.22
N TRP A 350 -15.00 55.98 5.46
CA TRP A 350 -15.24 55.83 4.01
C TRP A 350 -16.27 56.83 3.41
N PRO A 351 -16.29 57.05 2.07
CA PRO A 351 -17.51 57.28 1.29
C PRO A 351 -18.21 55.93 0.99
N ARG A 352 -19.52 55.83 1.26
CA ARG A 352 -20.34 54.66 0.90
C ARG A 352 -20.48 54.55 -0.63
N PHE A 353 -19.95 53.50 -1.24
CA PHE A 353 -20.33 53.13 -2.60
C PHE A 353 -21.71 52.48 -2.60
N ARG A 354 -22.59 52.92 -3.51
CA ARG A 354 -23.85 52.23 -3.79
C ARG A 354 -23.52 50.91 -4.49
N ASP A 355 -23.90 49.80 -3.86
CA ASP A 355 -24.12 48.48 -4.47
C ASP A 355 -22.97 47.45 -4.57
N ARG A 356 -21.90 47.54 -3.77
CA ARG A 356 -20.96 46.41 -3.56
C ARG A 356 -20.59 46.22 -2.10
N THR A 357 -20.53 44.96 -1.65
CA THR A 357 -20.02 44.55 -0.33
C THR A 357 -18.51 44.75 -0.28
N VAL A 358 -18.08 45.98 -0.06
CA VAL A 358 -16.67 46.30 0.19
C VAL A 358 -16.43 46.27 1.69
N ASN A 359 -15.26 45.81 2.14
CA ASN A 359 -14.81 45.83 3.54
C ASN A 359 -13.77 46.92 3.86
N CYS A 360 -12.86 47.27 2.92
CA CYS A 360 -11.95 48.41 3.06
C CYS A 360 -11.49 48.98 1.70
N ILE A 361 -10.99 50.22 1.69
CA ILE A 361 -10.31 50.83 0.53
C ILE A 361 -9.03 51.50 1.00
N TYR A 362 -7.91 51.20 0.35
CA TYR A 362 -6.62 51.80 0.63
C TYR A 362 -6.02 52.34 -0.68
N LYS A 363 -5.55 53.59 -0.68
CA LYS A 363 -4.83 54.18 -1.82
C LYS A 363 -3.34 54.17 -1.49
N ASP A 364 -2.57 53.42 -2.27
CA ASP A 364 -1.13 53.33 -2.06
C ASP A 364 -0.38 54.56 -2.60
N SER A 365 0.91 54.65 -2.28
CA SER A 365 1.81 55.73 -2.68
C SER A 365 2.01 55.84 -4.20
N ARG A 366 1.76 54.75 -4.94
CA ARG A 366 1.78 54.70 -6.42
C ARG A 366 0.49 55.24 -7.03
N GLY A 367 -0.52 55.50 -6.22
CA GLY A 367 -1.85 55.95 -6.64
C GLY A 367 -2.81 54.81 -7.01
N TRP A 368 -2.43 53.55 -6.77
CA TRP A 368 -3.33 52.41 -6.98
C TRP A 368 -4.34 52.30 -5.86
N THR A 369 -5.57 51.95 -6.21
CA THR A 369 -6.65 51.76 -5.26
C THR A 369 -6.82 50.27 -4.98
N TRP A 370 -6.52 49.87 -3.75
CA TRP A 370 -6.70 48.53 -3.23
C TRP A 370 -8.04 48.44 -2.51
N VAL A 371 -8.84 47.43 -2.83
CA VAL A 371 -10.22 47.28 -2.37
C VAL A 371 -10.38 45.89 -1.79
N GLY A 372 -10.61 45.82 -0.47
CA GLY A 372 -10.87 44.57 0.22
C GLY A 372 -12.34 44.16 0.08
N THR A 373 -12.60 42.92 -0.35
CA THR A 373 -13.95 42.39 -0.56
C THR A 373 -14.08 41.00 0.08
N PRO A 374 -15.31 40.47 0.25
CA PRO A 374 -15.51 39.06 0.64
C PRO A 374 -15.04 38.04 -0.40
N GLN A 375 -14.74 38.48 -1.64
CA GLN A 375 -14.34 37.62 -2.76
C GLN A 375 -12.86 37.80 -3.15
N GLY A 376 -12.07 38.51 -2.36
CA GLY A 376 -10.64 38.71 -2.58
C GLY A 376 -10.21 40.18 -2.52
N LEU A 377 -8.93 40.40 -2.81
CA LEU A 377 -8.31 41.72 -2.90
C LEU A 377 -8.37 42.21 -4.35
N GLN A 378 -9.03 43.33 -4.57
CA GLN A 378 -9.13 43.95 -5.88
C GLN A 378 -8.18 45.14 -5.99
N VAL A 379 -7.45 45.27 -7.09
CA VAL A 379 -6.59 46.42 -7.38
C VAL A 379 -7.04 47.14 -8.65
N TYR A 380 -7.17 48.46 -8.54
CA TYR A 380 -7.44 49.38 -9.64
C TYR A 380 -6.20 50.27 -9.82
N ARG A 381 -5.51 50.15 -10.96
CA ARG A 381 -4.26 50.90 -11.21
C ARG A 381 -4.56 52.30 -11.72
N LYS A 382 -5.71 52.49 -12.36
CA LYS A 382 -6.24 53.78 -12.78
C LYS A 382 -7.67 53.92 -12.27
N GLU A 383 -8.06 55.16 -11.96
CA GLU A 383 -9.44 55.47 -11.56
C GLU A 383 -10.45 55.15 -12.69
N THR A 384 -9.99 55.04 -13.93
CA THR A 384 -10.78 54.67 -15.11
C THR A 384 -10.88 53.17 -15.37
N ASP A 385 -10.23 52.31 -14.58
CA ASP A 385 -10.25 50.86 -14.81
C ASP A 385 -11.66 50.30 -14.57
N MET A 386 -12.27 49.73 -15.63
CA MET A 386 -13.61 49.12 -15.53
C MET A 386 -13.59 47.73 -14.88
N LEU A 387 -12.45 47.05 -14.89
CA LEU A 387 -12.26 45.72 -14.32
C LEU A 387 -11.01 45.73 -13.42
N PRO A 388 -11.13 45.38 -12.13
CA PRO A 388 -9.96 45.22 -11.27
C PRO A 388 -9.20 43.95 -11.59
N GLN A 389 -7.90 43.96 -11.31
CA GLN A 389 -7.17 42.71 -11.09
C GLN A 389 -7.53 42.18 -9.70
N VAL A 390 -7.85 40.88 -9.60
CA VAL A 390 -8.33 40.27 -8.35
C VAL A 390 -7.34 39.21 -7.90
N TYR A 391 -6.95 39.29 -6.64
CA TYR A 391 -6.17 38.27 -5.94
C TYR A 391 -7.06 37.54 -4.96
N THR A 392 -6.94 36.22 -4.95
CA THR A 392 -7.75 35.29 -4.16
C THR A 392 -6.83 34.33 -3.42
N THR A 393 -7.41 33.36 -2.70
CA THR A 393 -6.65 32.27 -2.10
C THR A 393 -5.82 31.52 -3.13
N LYS A 394 -6.31 31.36 -4.37
CA LYS A 394 -5.55 30.69 -5.45
C LYS A 394 -4.23 31.40 -5.78
N ASP A 395 -4.17 32.71 -5.54
CA ASP A 395 -3.00 33.54 -5.80
C ASP A 395 -2.06 33.62 -4.58
N GLY A 396 -2.42 32.99 -3.45
CA GLY A 396 -1.63 32.93 -2.22
C GLY A 396 -2.18 33.73 -1.04
N LEU A 397 -3.33 34.41 -1.19
CA LEU A 397 -3.99 35.03 -0.03
C LEU A 397 -4.40 33.97 0.99
N TYR A 398 -4.33 34.31 2.27
CA TYR A 398 -4.71 33.40 3.33
C TYR A 398 -6.21 33.10 3.32
N ASN A 399 -7.03 34.14 3.10
CA ASN A 399 -8.48 34.05 3.00
C ASN A 399 -9.00 35.05 1.96
N ASN A 400 -10.11 34.71 1.28
CA ASN A 400 -10.75 35.58 0.31
C ASN A 400 -11.46 36.77 0.97
N ILE A 401 -11.85 36.66 2.24
CA ILE A 401 -12.49 37.76 2.95
C ILE A 401 -11.42 38.71 3.48
N VAL A 402 -11.24 39.82 2.75
CA VAL A 402 -10.25 40.86 3.08
C VAL A 402 -10.92 41.94 3.93
N HIS A 403 -10.33 42.31 5.06
CA HIS A 403 -10.87 43.29 6.00
C HIS A 403 -10.07 44.59 6.03
N SER A 404 -8.74 44.53 5.99
CA SER A 404 -7.89 45.72 6.06
C SER A 404 -6.71 45.62 5.11
N VAL A 405 -6.23 46.76 4.63
CA VAL A 405 -5.11 46.87 3.69
C VAL A 405 -4.25 48.06 4.10
N VAL A 406 -2.93 47.90 4.07
CA VAL A 406 -1.95 48.96 4.37
C VAL A 406 -0.66 48.73 3.59
N GLU A 407 0.01 49.80 3.18
CA GLU A 407 1.32 49.74 2.51
C GLU A 407 2.46 49.88 3.53
N ASP A 408 3.56 49.15 3.32
CA ASP A 408 4.80 49.30 4.09
C ASP A 408 5.78 50.31 3.46
N ALA A 409 6.88 50.59 4.18
CA ALA A 409 7.92 51.50 3.69
C ALA A 409 8.69 51.00 2.45
N LEU A 410 8.52 49.73 2.05
CA LEU A 410 9.10 49.12 0.86
C LEU A 410 8.07 49.00 -0.28
N HIS A 411 6.89 49.63 -0.16
CA HIS A 411 5.80 49.58 -1.13
C HIS A 411 5.13 48.21 -1.32
N ASN A 412 5.35 47.28 -0.37
CA ASN A 412 4.58 46.04 -0.31
C ASN A 412 3.22 46.30 0.34
N ILE A 413 2.24 45.47 0.00
CA ILE A 413 0.88 45.62 0.51
C ILE A 413 0.58 44.52 1.52
N TRP A 414 0.29 44.92 2.75
CA TRP A 414 -0.13 44.06 3.83
C TRP A 414 -1.64 44.04 3.95
N VAL A 415 -2.19 42.85 4.13
CA VAL A 415 -3.61 42.54 3.99
C VAL A 415 -4.07 41.76 5.22
N GLY A 416 -4.96 42.35 6.03
CA GLY A 416 -5.66 41.65 7.10
C GLY A 416 -6.87 40.92 6.53
N THR A 417 -6.90 39.60 6.63
CA THR A 417 -7.98 38.73 6.15
C THR A 417 -8.73 38.08 7.30
N SER A 418 -9.77 37.28 7.07
CA SER A 418 -10.29 36.45 8.17
C SER A 418 -9.25 35.38 8.55
N TYR A 419 -8.82 35.37 9.82
CA TYR A 419 -7.94 34.37 10.45
C TYR A 419 -6.45 34.41 10.06
N GLY A 420 -5.99 35.47 9.39
CA GLY A 420 -4.56 35.59 9.01
C GLY A 420 -4.20 36.89 8.28
N ILE A 421 -2.91 37.11 8.10
CA ILE A 421 -2.32 38.26 7.41
C ILE A 421 -1.60 37.79 6.15
N SER A 422 -1.78 38.50 5.03
CA SER A 422 -1.04 38.26 3.79
C SER A 422 -0.22 39.48 3.39
N VAL A 423 0.93 39.27 2.76
CA VAL A 423 1.75 40.32 2.15
C VAL A 423 1.91 40.07 0.65
N VAL A 424 1.61 41.09 -0.14
CA VAL A 424 1.80 41.10 -1.59
C VAL A 424 3.15 41.73 -1.88
N LEU A 425 4.07 40.93 -2.40
CA LEU A 425 5.44 41.33 -2.74
C LEU A 425 5.52 41.68 -4.23
N PHE A 426 6.31 42.70 -4.56
CA PHE A 426 6.46 43.19 -5.94
C PHE A 426 7.89 42.97 -6.46
N ASN A 427 8.00 42.74 -7.77
CA ASN A 427 9.27 42.81 -8.50
C ASN A 427 9.67 44.27 -8.74
N GLU A 428 10.93 44.49 -9.14
CA GLU A 428 11.44 45.81 -9.55
C GLU A 428 10.59 46.45 -10.66
N ASP A 429 9.98 45.65 -11.54
CA ASP A 429 9.07 46.09 -12.60
C ASP A 429 7.66 46.50 -12.11
N GLY A 430 7.41 46.46 -10.80
CA GLY A 430 6.11 46.79 -10.19
C GLY A 430 5.03 45.73 -10.44
N ARG A 431 5.38 44.52 -10.89
CA ARG A 431 4.44 43.39 -10.98
C ARG A 431 4.43 42.62 -9.66
N VAL A 432 3.27 42.08 -9.27
CA VAL A 432 3.21 41.16 -8.14
C VAL A 432 4.10 39.96 -8.43
N HIS A 433 5.05 39.74 -7.54
CA HIS A 433 6.00 38.64 -7.59
C HIS A 433 5.40 37.40 -6.93
N ARG A 434 4.94 37.55 -5.67
CA ARG A 434 4.32 36.49 -4.88
C ARG A 434 3.49 37.05 -3.72
N ILE A 435 2.62 36.22 -3.17
CA ILE A 435 1.86 36.53 -1.96
C ILE A 435 2.27 35.53 -0.87
N ASN A 436 2.79 36.06 0.24
CA ASN A 436 3.10 35.26 1.43
C ASN A 436 2.00 35.45 2.47
N SER A 437 1.67 34.39 3.21
CA SER A 437 0.61 34.40 4.21
C SER A 437 1.10 33.89 5.56
N TYR A 438 0.59 34.50 6.63
CA TYR A 438 0.93 34.27 8.03
C TYR A 438 -0.34 34.01 8.85
N ASN A 439 -0.22 33.13 9.84
CA ASN A 439 -1.38 32.61 10.58
C ASN A 439 -1.05 32.46 12.09
N GLN A 440 -1.88 31.71 12.82
CA GLN A 440 -1.71 31.44 14.25
C GLN A 440 -0.35 30.88 14.63
N TYR A 441 0.26 30.06 13.77
CA TYR A 441 1.59 29.53 14.03
C TYR A 441 2.61 30.68 14.02
N ASP A 442 2.41 31.71 13.19
CA ASP A 442 3.21 32.94 13.16
C ASP A 442 2.89 33.93 14.28
N HIS A 443 2.08 33.52 15.26
CA HIS A 443 1.56 34.39 16.32
C HIS A 443 0.61 35.48 15.78
N VAL A 444 -0.03 35.26 14.63
CA VAL A 444 -1.16 36.08 14.20
C VAL A 444 -2.42 35.55 14.89
N PRO A 445 -3.26 36.37 15.54
CA PRO A 445 -4.40 35.85 16.28
C PRO A 445 -5.40 35.18 15.33
N ASN A 446 -5.92 34.02 15.72
CA ASN A 446 -6.85 33.21 14.91
C ASN A 446 -8.27 33.78 14.95
N GLU A 447 -8.43 34.99 14.42
CA GLU A 447 -9.67 35.75 14.48
C GLU A 447 -9.83 36.66 13.26
N VAL A 448 -10.97 37.33 13.18
CA VAL A 448 -11.31 38.20 12.06
C VAL A 448 -10.68 39.58 12.26
N PHE A 449 -10.02 40.10 11.23
CA PHE A 449 -9.52 41.47 11.23
C PHE A 449 -10.65 42.48 11.06
N VAL A 450 -10.49 43.69 11.61
CA VAL A 450 -11.53 44.71 11.58
C VAL A 450 -11.45 45.54 10.30
N ASN A 451 -12.61 45.79 9.69
CA ASN A 451 -12.73 46.53 8.44
C ASN A 451 -12.02 47.88 8.49
N GLY A 452 -11.02 48.08 7.62
CA GLY A 452 -10.28 49.33 7.46
C GLY A 452 -9.36 49.70 8.64
N LYS A 453 -9.23 48.85 9.66
CA LYS A 453 -8.42 49.13 10.86
C LYS A 453 -7.00 48.58 10.71
N ALA A 454 -6.22 49.27 9.90
CA ALA A 454 -4.79 49.05 9.76
C ALA A 454 -4.09 50.39 9.50
N MET A 455 -2.88 50.55 10.03
CA MET A 455 -2.07 51.74 9.80
C MET A 455 -0.57 51.40 9.78
N CYS A 456 0.20 52.19 9.03
CA CYS A 456 1.66 52.18 9.08
C CYS A 456 2.12 53.45 9.82
N LEU A 457 2.94 53.26 10.85
CA LEU A 457 3.51 54.30 11.68
C LEU A 457 4.74 54.95 11.02
N PRO A 458 5.15 56.16 11.43
CA PRO A 458 6.29 56.86 10.83
C PRO A 458 7.64 56.13 10.90
N ASP A 459 7.81 55.24 11.87
CA ASP A 459 9.01 54.39 12.03
C ASP A 459 9.00 53.16 11.09
N GLY A 460 7.89 52.95 10.36
CA GLY A 460 7.66 51.82 9.47
C GLY A 460 6.97 50.63 10.14
N THR A 461 6.61 50.72 11.42
CA THR A 461 5.87 49.68 12.12
C THR A 461 4.41 49.65 11.64
N ILE A 462 3.88 48.46 11.37
CA ILE A 462 2.49 48.26 10.99
C ILE A 462 1.69 47.81 12.21
N VAL A 463 0.50 48.39 12.35
CA VAL A 463 -0.47 48.00 13.35
C VAL A 463 -1.78 47.64 12.67
N MET A 464 -2.35 46.49 13.05
CA MET A 464 -3.62 45.99 12.53
C MET A 464 -4.52 45.57 13.68
N GLN A 465 -5.81 45.90 13.58
CA GLN A 465 -6.80 45.49 14.56
C GLN A 465 -7.50 44.21 14.15
N SER A 466 -7.63 43.31 15.10
CA SER A 466 -8.53 42.16 15.06
C SER A 466 -9.63 42.29 16.12
N LEU A 467 -10.53 41.31 16.23
CA LEU A 467 -11.69 41.41 17.13
C LEU A 467 -11.26 41.66 18.58
N ASP A 468 -10.43 40.79 19.13
CA ASP A 468 -10.04 40.83 20.54
C ASP A 468 -8.61 41.36 20.79
N HIS A 469 -7.84 41.59 19.71
CA HIS A 469 -6.44 41.98 19.79
C HIS A 469 -6.05 43.09 18.82
N VAL A 470 -4.87 43.66 19.09
CA VAL A 470 -4.12 44.52 18.18
C VAL A 470 -2.78 43.84 17.88
N VAL A 471 -2.46 43.74 16.60
CA VAL A 471 -1.24 43.12 16.09
C VAL A 471 -0.26 44.19 15.65
N GLU A 472 0.96 44.15 16.17
CA GLU A 472 2.07 45.04 15.83
C GLU A 472 3.22 44.25 15.20
N PHE A 473 3.79 44.75 14.11
CA PHE A 473 4.97 44.15 13.51
C PHE A 473 5.74 45.15 12.64
N ASN A 474 7.04 44.93 12.47
CA ASN A 474 7.86 45.74 11.57
C ASN A 474 8.27 44.96 10.32
N PRO A 475 7.79 45.31 9.11
CA PRO A 475 8.12 44.63 7.85
C PRO A 475 9.62 44.47 7.56
N LYS A 476 10.47 45.39 8.03
CA LYS A 476 11.92 45.29 7.83
C LYS A 476 12.51 44.04 8.48
N ASN A 477 11.94 43.59 9.62
CA ASN A 477 12.38 42.40 10.32
C ASN A 477 12.07 41.09 9.56
N PHE A 478 11.12 41.12 8.62
CA PHE A 478 10.78 39.95 7.80
C PHE A 478 11.81 39.73 6.69
N SER A 479 12.32 40.83 6.09
CA SER A 479 13.33 40.74 5.04
C SER A 479 14.66 40.13 5.53
N THR A 480 15.00 40.33 6.80
CA THR A 480 16.17 39.70 7.44
C THR A 480 15.89 38.23 7.79
N LEU A 481 14.66 37.87 8.13
CA LEU A 481 14.25 36.48 8.37
C LEU A 481 14.23 35.64 7.08
N ASP A 482 13.55 36.11 6.02
CA ASP A 482 13.38 35.34 4.79
C ASP A 482 14.70 35.16 4.02
N ASN A 483 15.67 36.08 4.15
CA ASN A 483 16.98 35.98 3.51
C ASN A 483 18.02 35.18 4.31
N ASN A 484 17.93 35.16 5.65
CA ASN A 484 18.92 34.47 6.50
C ASN A 484 18.56 33.00 6.79
N TYR A 485 17.32 32.58 6.53
CA TYR A 485 16.80 31.27 6.97
C TYR A 485 16.17 30.44 5.84
N GLN A 486 16.88 30.29 4.72
CA GLN A 486 16.51 29.32 3.69
C GLN A 486 17.05 27.94 4.07
N PHE A 487 16.16 27.05 4.48
CA PHE A 487 16.51 25.66 4.76
C PHE A 487 16.26 24.79 3.53
N GLU A 488 17.23 23.97 3.16
CA GLU A 488 17.02 22.92 2.20
C GLU A 488 16.11 21.84 2.79
N ILE A 489 14.88 21.76 2.27
CA ILE A 489 13.92 20.73 2.64
C ILE A 489 13.88 19.63 1.57
N TYR A 490 13.72 18.38 2.03
CA TYR A 490 13.79 17.20 1.18
C TYR A 490 12.47 16.44 1.30
N PRO A 491 11.73 16.21 0.21
CA PRO A 491 10.51 15.44 0.27
C PRO A 491 10.83 13.99 0.64
N LYS A 492 10.03 13.44 1.53
CA LYS A 492 10.09 12.05 1.96
C LYS A 492 8.73 11.43 1.82
N MET A 493 8.68 10.22 1.28
CA MET A 493 7.44 9.47 1.27
C MET A 493 7.12 8.98 2.68
N VAL A 494 5.94 9.33 3.17
CA VAL A 494 5.46 8.98 4.52
C VAL A 494 4.37 7.93 4.49
N GLN A 495 3.60 7.85 3.39
CA GLN A 495 2.56 6.83 3.20
C GLN A 495 2.44 6.45 1.72
N LEU A 496 2.01 5.21 1.49
CA LEU A 496 1.80 4.65 0.15
C LEU A 496 0.52 3.82 0.15
N PHE A 497 -0.43 4.18 -0.70
CA PHE A 497 -1.65 3.41 -0.91
C PHE A 497 -1.62 2.73 -2.27
N VAL A 498 -1.97 1.44 -2.32
CA VAL A 498 -2.18 0.69 -3.56
C VAL A 498 -3.61 0.17 -3.55
N ASN A 499 -4.40 0.57 -4.56
CA ASN A 499 -5.83 0.30 -4.66
C ASN A 499 -6.63 0.69 -3.40
N GLY A 500 -6.21 1.76 -2.71
CA GLY A 500 -6.82 2.26 -1.49
C GLY A 500 -6.40 1.57 -0.19
N VAL A 501 -5.50 0.57 -0.24
CA VAL A 501 -4.94 -0.09 0.93
C VAL A 501 -3.59 0.53 1.29
N ASP A 502 -3.42 0.92 2.56
CA ASP A 502 -2.14 1.44 3.08
C ASP A 502 -1.08 0.32 3.11
N VAL A 503 0.04 0.56 2.42
CA VAL A 503 1.11 -0.42 2.21
C VAL A 503 2.24 -0.15 3.19
N ASN A 504 2.33 -1.02 4.19
CA ASN A 504 3.42 -1.09 5.15
C ASN A 504 4.28 -2.34 4.88
N THR A 505 5.37 -2.52 5.64
CA THR A 505 6.16 -3.75 5.57
C THR A 505 5.29 -4.98 5.75
N ASN A 506 5.49 -6.02 4.94
CA ASN A 506 4.71 -7.27 4.98
C ASN A 506 3.19 -7.14 4.72
N THR A 507 2.68 -5.98 4.28
CA THR A 507 1.28 -5.91 3.81
C THR A 507 1.12 -6.80 2.57
N GLU A 508 0.15 -7.71 2.62
CA GLU A 508 -0.20 -8.59 1.51
C GLU A 508 -1.38 -8.01 0.72
N ILE A 509 -1.18 -7.83 -0.59
CA ILE A 509 -2.22 -7.43 -1.54
C ILE A 509 -2.25 -8.47 -2.65
N ASP A 510 -3.43 -9.05 -2.88
CA ASP A 510 -3.63 -10.16 -3.83
C ASP A 510 -2.69 -11.36 -3.60
N GLY A 511 -2.37 -11.65 -2.33
CA GLY A 511 -1.47 -12.74 -1.93
C GLY A 511 0.02 -12.50 -2.21
N LYS A 512 0.40 -11.28 -2.63
CA LYS A 512 1.81 -10.86 -2.80
C LYS A 512 2.17 -9.84 -1.72
N LYS A 513 3.30 -10.05 -1.06
CA LYS A 513 3.94 -9.03 -0.21
C LYS A 513 4.59 -7.99 -1.11
N LEU A 514 4.16 -6.74 -0.96
CA LEU A 514 4.64 -5.64 -1.80
C LEU A 514 5.97 -5.06 -1.31
N LEU A 515 6.15 -4.97 0.01
CA LEU A 515 7.35 -4.40 0.63
C LEU A 515 7.96 -5.41 1.63
N ASP A 516 9.26 -5.68 1.47
CA ASP A 516 10.09 -6.45 2.41
C ASP A 516 10.81 -5.55 3.44
N ARG A 517 10.83 -4.24 3.20
CA ARG A 517 11.51 -3.21 4.01
C ARG A 517 10.63 -1.98 4.20
N ALA A 518 10.98 -1.14 5.16
CA ALA A 518 10.27 0.10 5.45
C ALA A 518 10.20 0.98 4.20
N LEU A 519 9.10 1.72 4.04
CA LEU A 519 8.87 2.60 2.90
C LEU A 519 10.02 3.59 2.68
N SER A 520 10.63 4.05 3.78
CA SER A 520 11.79 4.94 3.79
C SER A 520 13.07 4.36 3.14
N ARG A 521 13.11 3.03 2.91
CA ARG A 521 14.25 2.29 2.34
C ARG A 521 13.97 1.73 0.95
N VAL A 522 12.79 1.95 0.40
CA VAL A 522 12.36 1.41 -0.89
C VAL A 522 12.35 2.53 -1.94
N TRP A 523 12.88 2.24 -3.13
CA TRP A 523 13.05 3.20 -4.22
C TRP A 523 12.17 2.91 -5.43
N GLY A 524 11.38 1.84 -5.38
CA GLY A 524 10.38 1.53 -6.39
C GLY A 524 9.56 0.29 -6.07
N LEU A 525 8.57 0.00 -6.91
CA LEU A 525 7.63 -1.10 -6.70
C LEU A 525 7.26 -1.82 -8.00
N ASP A 526 7.28 -3.16 -7.92
CA ASP A 526 6.81 -4.05 -8.98
C ASP A 526 5.36 -4.48 -8.74
N LEU A 527 4.46 -4.00 -9.59
CA LEU A 527 3.02 -4.14 -9.47
C LEU A 527 2.43 -5.00 -10.59
N ASN A 528 1.37 -5.72 -10.25
CA ASN A 528 0.57 -6.44 -11.23
C ASN A 528 -0.37 -5.48 -12.00
N TYR A 529 -0.86 -5.88 -13.16
CA TYR A 529 -1.77 -5.08 -13.99
C TYR A 529 -3.07 -4.62 -13.30
N ASN A 530 -3.49 -5.29 -12.22
CA ASN A 530 -4.67 -4.97 -11.42
C ASN A 530 -4.35 -4.01 -10.25
N GLN A 531 -3.08 -3.74 -9.98
CA GLN A 531 -2.58 -2.85 -8.92
C GLN A 531 -2.17 -1.53 -9.55
N ASN A 532 -3.13 -0.84 -10.19
CA ASN A 532 -2.86 0.29 -11.07
C ASN A 532 -3.35 1.64 -10.54
N SER A 533 -3.82 1.69 -9.29
CA SER A 533 -4.21 2.93 -8.62
C SER A 533 -3.34 3.11 -7.39
N ILE A 534 -2.52 4.16 -7.40
CA ILE A 534 -1.45 4.37 -6.42
C ILE A 534 -1.56 5.78 -5.88
N THR A 535 -1.56 5.95 -4.57
CA THR A 535 -1.49 7.28 -3.94
C THR A 535 -0.26 7.36 -3.09
N MET A 536 0.61 8.32 -3.39
CA MET A 536 1.86 8.54 -2.67
C MET A 536 1.73 9.81 -1.84
N VAL A 537 2.04 9.74 -0.54
CA VAL A 537 2.01 10.90 0.36
C VAL A 537 3.43 11.30 0.72
N PHE A 538 3.77 12.56 0.46
CA PHE A 538 5.09 13.12 0.74
C PHE A 538 5.03 14.22 1.79
N SER A 539 6.09 14.29 2.59
CA SER A 539 6.34 15.35 3.55
C SER A 539 7.75 15.91 3.36
N ALA A 540 7.87 17.23 3.29
CA ALA A 540 9.16 17.90 3.27
C ALA A 540 9.72 18.17 4.68
N LEU A 541 8.98 17.81 5.73
CA LEU A 541 9.31 18.09 7.13
C LEU A 541 9.65 19.57 7.39
N ASN A 542 8.80 20.47 6.88
CA ASN A 542 8.89 21.90 7.15
C ASN A 542 8.22 22.21 8.50
N TYR A 543 8.97 22.09 9.58
CA TYR A 543 8.50 22.15 10.97
C TYR A 543 7.89 23.49 11.36
N PHE A 544 8.47 24.61 10.93
CA PHE A 544 8.03 25.93 11.39
C PHE A 544 7.02 26.61 10.47
N ARG A 545 6.97 26.27 9.17
CA ARG A 545 5.99 26.81 8.22
C ARG A 545 5.46 25.75 7.22
N PRO A 546 4.69 24.75 7.66
CA PRO A 546 4.19 23.69 6.79
C PRO A 546 3.40 24.21 5.57
N GLN A 547 2.57 25.25 5.75
CA GLN A 547 1.78 25.89 4.69
C GLN A 547 2.60 26.65 3.64
N GLN A 548 3.87 26.96 3.92
CA GLN A 548 4.79 27.56 2.95
C GLN A 548 5.73 26.51 2.34
N THR A 549 5.22 25.29 2.17
CA THR A 549 5.91 24.21 1.47
C THR A 549 5.42 24.14 0.03
N PHE A 550 6.33 24.39 -0.89
CA PHE A 550 6.10 24.29 -2.32
C PHE A 550 6.62 22.94 -2.78
N TYR A 551 5.82 22.20 -3.53
CA TYR A 551 6.28 21.00 -4.21
C TYR A 551 6.37 21.25 -5.70
N ARG A 552 7.33 20.63 -6.38
CA ARG A 552 7.23 20.43 -7.81
C ARG A 552 7.31 18.96 -8.13
N VAL A 553 6.46 18.52 -9.05
CA VAL A 553 6.28 17.12 -9.39
C VAL A 553 6.28 16.96 -10.90
N ARG A 554 6.87 15.88 -11.39
CA ARG A 554 6.66 15.33 -12.74
C ARG A 554 6.67 13.82 -12.68
N VAL A 555 6.00 13.17 -13.62
CA VAL A 555 5.88 11.71 -13.67
C VAL A 555 6.26 11.23 -15.07
N LEU A 556 7.52 10.83 -15.23
CA LEU A 556 8.01 10.35 -16.52
C LEU A 556 7.22 9.09 -16.93
N GLY A 557 6.79 9.05 -18.18
CA GLY A 557 5.89 8.02 -18.71
C GLY A 557 4.39 8.37 -18.64
N LEU A 558 4.04 9.48 -17.98
CA LEU A 558 2.68 10.06 -18.00
C LEU A 558 2.70 11.53 -18.43
N ASP A 559 3.48 12.36 -17.73
CA ASP A 559 3.68 13.78 -18.00
C ASP A 559 5.09 14.20 -17.57
N ASP A 560 5.88 14.63 -18.55
CA ASP A 560 7.29 14.95 -18.37
C ASP A 560 7.52 16.41 -17.92
N GLU A 561 6.47 17.24 -17.90
CA GLU A 561 6.55 18.64 -17.48
C GLU A 561 6.50 18.79 -15.95
N TRP A 562 7.33 19.70 -15.43
CA TRP A 562 7.30 20.06 -14.01
C TRP A 562 6.08 20.91 -13.70
N ARG A 563 5.29 20.46 -12.72
CA ARG A 563 4.17 21.22 -12.16
C ARG A 563 4.50 21.63 -10.74
N ILE A 564 4.37 22.91 -10.43
CA ILE A 564 4.49 23.44 -9.08
C ILE A 564 3.12 23.34 -8.41
N LEU A 565 3.09 22.80 -7.20
CA LEU A 565 1.90 22.58 -6.39
C LEU A 565 2.08 23.27 -5.05
N THR A 566 1.03 23.97 -4.60
CA THR A 566 0.99 24.65 -3.30
C THR A 566 -0.28 24.29 -2.55
N PRO A 567 -0.38 24.51 -1.23
CA PRO A 567 -1.64 24.30 -0.49
C PRO A 567 -2.83 25.08 -1.06
N PHE A 568 -2.55 26.16 -1.79
CA PHE A 568 -3.54 27.09 -2.31
C PHE A 568 -3.84 26.90 -3.80
N ASP A 569 -2.88 26.35 -4.55
CA ASP A 569 -2.96 26.10 -6.00
C ASP A 569 -2.49 24.68 -6.32
N SER A 570 -3.30 23.70 -5.92
CA SER A 570 -3.03 22.28 -6.19
C SER A 570 -4.29 21.41 -6.29
N ASN A 571 -5.48 21.99 -6.33
CA ASN A 571 -6.75 21.26 -6.26
C ASN A 571 -6.83 20.24 -5.09
N GLY A 572 -6.14 20.53 -3.98
CA GLY A 572 -6.10 19.67 -2.80
C GLY A 572 -5.01 18.59 -2.82
N TYR A 573 -4.09 18.57 -3.80
CA TYR A 573 -2.93 17.69 -3.74
C TYR A 573 -2.00 18.06 -2.59
N VAL A 574 -1.83 19.34 -2.28
CA VAL A 574 -1.10 19.75 -1.08
C VAL A 574 -2.13 20.18 -0.03
N ASP A 575 -2.11 19.54 1.13
CA ASP A 575 -3.00 19.91 2.23
C ASP A 575 -2.47 21.11 3.02
N ARG A 576 -3.27 21.59 3.97
CA ARG A 576 -2.91 22.73 4.83
C ARG A 576 -1.83 22.39 5.86
N ASP A 577 -1.48 21.12 6.02
CA ASP A 577 -0.39 20.68 6.89
C ASP A 577 0.92 20.50 6.10
N GLY A 578 0.94 20.85 4.80
CA GLY A 578 2.13 20.80 3.96
C GLY A 578 2.48 19.40 3.44
N LEU A 579 1.54 18.43 3.51
CA LEU A 579 1.71 17.12 2.90
C LEU A 579 1.23 17.14 1.45
N LEU A 580 2.02 16.53 0.56
CA LEU A 580 1.67 16.31 -0.84
C LEU A 580 1.07 14.91 -1.02
N HIS A 581 -0.20 14.86 -1.39
CA HIS A 581 -0.95 13.69 -1.81
C HIS A 581 -0.93 13.61 -3.35
N LEU A 582 -0.21 12.64 -3.89
CA LEU A 582 -0.06 12.42 -5.33
C LEU A 582 -0.83 11.15 -5.77
N PRO A 583 -2.10 11.27 -6.18
CA PRO A 583 -2.88 10.15 -6.71
C PRO A 583 -2.56 9.89 -8.20
N LEU A 584 -2.12 8.68 -8.50
CA LEU A 584 -1.88 8.14 -9.83
C LEU A 584 -2.89 7.03 -10.10
N MET A 585 -3.97 7.38 -10.80
CA MET A 585 -5.14 6.50 -10.97
C MET A 585 -5.13 5.80 -12.33
N ALA A 586 -5.50 4.53 -12.34
CA ALA A 586 -5.68 3.72 -13.54
C ALA A 586 -4.47 3.77 -14.51
N LEU A 587 -3.26 3.66 -13.95
CA LEU A 587 -2.03 3.59 -14.74
C LEU A 587 -2.06 2.40 -15.71
N ARG A 588 -1.45 2.57 -16.88
CA ARG A 588 -1.32 1.48 -17.85
C ARG A 588 -0.09 0.63 -17.49
N PRO A 589 -0.01 -0.62 -17.95
CA PRO A 589 1.24 -1.38 -17.87
C PRO A 589 2.39 -0.60 -18.51
N GLY A 590 3.51 -0.50 -17.81
CA GLY A 590 4.64 0.35 -18.18
C GLY A 590 5.55 0.69 -16.99
N HIS A 591 6.62 1.41 -17.29
CA HIS A 591 7.58 1.94 -16.32
C HIS A 591 7.34 3.43 -16.12
N TYR A 592 7.31 3.87 -14.87
CA TYR A 592 7.09 5.27 -14.49
C TYR A 592 8.14 5.73 -13.48
N GLU A 593 8.67 6.94 -13.67
CA GLU A 593 9.56 7.58 -12.69
C GLU A 593 8.91 8.83 -12.11
N ILE A 594 8.69 8.82 -10.79
CA ILE A 594 8.08 9.93 -10.06
C ILE A 594 9.20 10.79 -9.50
N HIS A 595 9.26 12.05 -9.94
CA HIS A 595 10.21 13.02 -9.46
C HIS A 595 9.50 14.05 -8.59
N VAL A 596 9.95 14.20 -7.35
CA VAL A 596 9.40 15.17 -6.39
C VAL A 596 10.52 16.03 -5.83
N GLN A 597 10.31 17.33 -5.79
CA GLN A 597 11.13 18.27 -5.03
C GLN A 597 10.25 19.10 -4.11
N ALA A 598 10.85 19.56 -3.03
CA ALA A 598 10.23 20.48 -2.10
C ALA A 598 11.12 21.70 -1.92
N SER A 599 10.49 22.84 -1.69
CA SER A 599 11.16 24.10 -1.38
C SER A 599 10.31 24.96 -0.47
N MET A 600 10.95 25.87 0.25
CA MET A 600 10.29 26.94 0.99
C MET A 600 10.01 28.17 0.11
N SER A 601 10.52 28.17 -1.13
CA SER A 601 10.34 29.23 -2.12
C SER A 601 9.94 28.63 -3.48
N PRO A 602 8.96 29.22 -4.20
CA PRO A 602 8.56 28.73 -5.51
C PRO A 602 9.65 28.93 -6.60
N ASP A 603 10.61 29.83 -6.36
CA ASP A 603 11.64 30.21 -7.34
C ASP A 603 12.99 29.49 -7.09
N ASP A 604 13.15 28.85 -5.94
CA ASP A 604 14.37 28.14 -5.58
C ASP A 604 14.11 26.64 -5.55
N TRP A 605 14.83 25.89 -6.41
CA TRP A 605 14.78 24.44 -6.46
C TRP A 605 16.17 23.81 -6.48
N ASN A 606 17.03 24.24 -5.56
CA ASN A 606 18.42 23.82 -5.47
C ASN A 606 18.64 22.39 -4.96
N THR A 607 17.62 21.74 -4.39
CA THR A 607 17.73 20.36 -3.88
C THR A 607 17.69 19.32 -4.99
N ARG A 608 18.23 18.11 -4.75
CA ARG A 608 18.08 17.01 -5.72
C ARG A 608 16.66 16.43 -5.67
N PRO A 609 16.05 16.06 -6.81
CA PRO A 609 14.75 15.40 -6.81
C PRO A 609 14.80 14.06 -6.10
N TYR A 610 13.79 13.80 -5.28
CA TYR A 610 13.43 12.47 -4.84
C TYR A 610 12.88 11.72 -6.06
N ILE A 611 13.46 10.55 -6.35
CA ILE A 611 13.09 9.72 -7.51
C ILE A 611 12.58 8.40 -6.97
N TRP A 612 11.42 7.98 -7.46
CA TRP A 612 10.80 6.70 -7.12
C TRP A 612 10.21 6.04 -8.36
N THR A 613 10.41 4.74 -8.52
CA THR A 613 10.02 4.02 -9.75
C THR A 613 8.81 3.11 -9.55
N ILE A 614 7.95 3.02 -10.55
CA ILE A 614 6.78 2.14 -10.55
C ILE A 614 6.79 1.32 -11.83
N ASP A 615 6.79 0.01 -11.68
CA ASP A 615 6.75 -0.94 -12.79
C ASP A 615 5.44 -1.73 -12.74
N ILE A 616 4.56 -1.51 -13.71
CA ILE A 616 3.28 -2.23 -13.83
C ILE A 616 3.39 -3.26 -14.94
N HIS A 617 3.35 -4.55 -14.57
CA HIS A 617 3.45 -5.65 -15.52
C HIS A 617 2.18 -5.82 -16.37
N GLU A 618 2.36 -6.35 -17.58
CA GLU A 618 1.23 -6.72 -18.43
C GLU A 618 0.45 -7.92 -17.87
N PRO A 619 -0.87 -8.03 -18.16
CA PRO A 619 -1.63 -9.22 -17.81
C PRO A 619 -1.09 -10.48 -18.49
N TRP A 620 -0.92 -11.56 -17.73
CA TRP A 620 -0.38 -12.83 -18.25
C TRP A 620 -1.19 -13.41 -19.44
N TRP A 621 -2.50 -13.17 -19.48
CA TRP A 621 -3.39 -13.61 -20.56
C TRP A 621 -3.20 -12.82 -21.87
N ARG A 622 -2.53 -11.67 -21.81
CA ARG A 622 -2.16 -10.88 -23.00
C ARG A 622 -0.84 -11.34 -23.62
N SER A 623 -0.17 -12.33 -23.01
CA SER A 623 1.07 -12.89 -23.56
C SER A 623 0.84 -13.56 -24.91
N ILE A 624 1.81 -13.42 -25.82
CA ILE A 624 1.80 -14.03 -27.16
C ILE A 624 1.59 -15.56 -27.07
N GLY A 625 2.09 -16.19 -26.01
CA GLY A 625 1.94 -17.63 -25.77
C GLY A 625 0.49 -18.07 -25.57
N VAL A 626 -0.30 -17.32 -24.80
CA VAL A 626 -1.72 -17.66 -24.54
C VAL A 626 -2.55 -17.52 -25.81
N PHE A 627 -2.33 -16.48 -26.60
CA PHE A 627 -2.95 -16.36 -27.93
C PHE A 627 -2.54 -17.51 -28.86
N GLY A 628 -1.28 -17.96 -28.80
CA GLY A 628 -0.80 -19.15 -29.51
C GLY A 628 -1.54 -20.43 -29.11
N VAL A 629 -1.77 -20.64 -27.81
CA VAL A 629 -2.52 -21.79 -27.29
C VAL A 629 -3.99 -21.74 -27.73
N PHE A 630 -4.64 -20.58 -27.61
CA PHE A 630 -6.02 -20.43 -28.10
C PHE A 630 -6.12 -20.66 -29.61
N GLY A 631 -5.16 -20.12 -30.38
CA GLY A 631 -5.06 -20.37 -31.82
C GLY A 631 -4.87 -21.84 -32.15
N PHE A 632 -4.03 -22.56 -31.40
CA PHE A 632 -3.80 -23.99 -31.56
C PHE A 632 -5.03 -24.82 -31.20
N LEU A 633 -5.74 -24.49 -30.10
CA LEU A 633 -6.99 -25.14 -29.73
C LEU A 633 -8.08 -24.92 -30.78
N LEU A 634 -8.18 -23.71 -31.34
CA LEU A 634 -9.07 -23.42 -32.47
C LEU A 634 -8.70 -24.22 -33.72
N ALA A 635 -7.41 -24.38 -34.02
CA ALA A 635 -6.94 -25.19 -35.13
C ALA A 635 -7.25 -26.69 -34.93
N ILE A 636 -7.09 -27.21 -33.71
CA ILE A 636 -7.50 -28.59 -33.36
C ILE A 636 -9.00 -28.75 -33.50
N LEU A 637 -9.80 -27.83 -32.96
CA LEU A 637 -11.25 -27.89 -33.05
C LEU A 637 -11.70 -27.89 -34.51
N PHE A 638 -11.08 -27.04 -35.34
CA PHE A 638 -11.31 -26.98 -36.77
C PHE A 638 -10.92 -28.31 -37.46
N LEU A 639 -9.77 -28.90 -37.12
CA LEU A 639 -9.31 -30.18 -37.64
C LEU A 639 -10.24 -31.33 -37.23
N VAL A 640 -10.66 -31.39 -35.97
CA VAL A 640 -11.61 -32.39 -35.45
C VAL A 640 -12.96 -32.27 -36.17
N ASN A 641 -13.43 -31.04 -36.39
CA ASN A 641 -14.65 -30.79 -37.16
C ASN A 641 -14.51 -31.30 -38.61
N ILE A 642 -13.39 -31.03 -39.27
CA ILE A 642 -13.09 -31.58 -40.61
C ILE A 642 -13.08 -33.12 -40.59
N LEU A 643 -12.41 -33.74 -39.62
CA LEU A 643 -12.35 -35.21 -39.50
C LEU A 643 -13.74 -35.81 -39.25
N PHE A 644 -14.56 -35.18 -38.41
CA PHE A 644 -15.93 -35.61 -38.14
C PHE A 644 -16.82 -35.47 -39.36
N TYR A 645 -16.68 -34.36 -40.10
CA TYR A 645 -17.35 -34.15 -41.38
C TYR A 645 -16.98 -35.24 -42.39
N MET A 646 -15.69 -35.56 -42.54
CA MET A 646 -15.21 -36.62 -43.43
C MET A 646 -15.72 -38.01 -43.02
N LYS A 647 -15.73 -38.35 -41.72
CA LYS A 647 -16.27 -39.62 -41.21
C LYS A 647 -17.75 -39.76 -41.52
N ASN A 648 -18.53 -38.71 -41.30
CA ASN A 648 -19.97 -38.70 -41.57
C ASN A 648 -20.27 -38.81 -43.07
N ALA A 649 -19.47 -38.17 -43.91
CA ALA A 649 -19.58 -38.31 -45.36
C ALA A 649 -19.34 -39.77 -45.80
N LYS A 650 -18.32 -40.44 -45.24
CA LYS A 650 -18.00 -41.85 -45.54
C LYS A 650 -19.11 -42.81 -45.13
N LEU A 651 -19.69 -42.63 -43.94
CA LEU A 651 -20.79 -43.49 -43.43
C LEU A 651 -22.06 -43.36 -44.27
N ARG A 652 -22.36 -42.17 -44.81
CA ARG A 652 -23.50 -41.96 -45.71
C ARG A 652 -23.32 -42.77 -47.00
N ALA A 653 -22.14 -42.72 -47.61
CA ALA A 653 -21.84 -43.46 -48.83
C ALA A 653 -21.96 -44.99 -48.67
N GLN A 654 -21.61 -45.55 -47.50
CA GLN A 654 -21.73 -46.98 -47.25
C GLN A 654 -23.21 -47.45 -47.19
N ARG A 655 -24.08 -46.70 -46.50
CA ARG A 655 -25.51 -47.05 -46.38
C ARG A 655 -26.20 -47.12 -47.74
N ASP A 656 -25.93 -46.17 -48.62
CA ASP A 656 -26.54 -46.13 -49.96
C ASP A 656 -26.12 -47.34 -50.83
N SER A 657 -24.90 -47.87 -50.62
CA SER A 657 -24.40 -49.05 -51.32
C SER A 657 -25.06 -50.36 -50.85
N GLU A 658 -25.41 -50.47 -49.57
CA GLU A 658 -26.08 -51.65 -49.01
C GLU A 658 -27.54 -51.76 -49.47
N GLU A 659 -28.27 -50.64 -49.45
CA GLU A 659 -29.67 -50.60 -49.90
C GLU A 659 -29.82 -51.05 -51.36
N THR A 660 -28.90 -50.65 -52.23
CA THR A 660 -28.93 -51.03 -53.65
C THR A 660 -28.62 -52.51 -53.89
N MET A 661 -27.82 -53.16 -53.05
CA MET A 661 -27.54 -54.60 -53.15
C MET A 661 -28.76 -55.45 -52.76
N LEU A 662 -29.51 -55.03 -51.74
CA LEU A 662 -30.68 -55.77 -51.25
C LEU A 662 -31.83 -55.77 -52.24
N VAL A 663 -32.10 -54.63 -52.86
CA VAL A 663 -33.09 -54.54 -53.93
C VAL A 663 -32.78 -55.55 -55.04
N LYS A 664 -31.53 -55.65 -55.48
CA LYS A 664 -31.11 -56.65 -56.48
C LYS A 664 -31.37 -58.10 -56.04
N ARG A 665 -31.22 -58.43 -54.75
CA ARG A 665 -31.50 -59.77 -54.23
C ARG A 665 -32.98 -60.11 -54.21
N ILE A 666 -33.86 -59.14 -53.87
CA ILE A 666 -35.32 -59.31 -53.95
C ILE A 666 -35.75 -59.69 -55.36
N TYR A 667 -35.20 -59.01 -56.38
CA TYR A 667 -35.44 -59.35 -57.79
C TYR A 667 -35.07 -60.80 -58.11
N ASN A 668 -33.84 -61.21 -57.77
CA ASN A 668 -33.38 -62.57 -58.03
C ASN A 668 -34.19 -63.64 -57.28
N PHE A 669 -34.76 -63.30 -56.12
CA PHE A 669 -35.57 -64.22 -55.32
C PHE A 669 -36.94 -64.47 -55.97
N ILE A 670 -37.61 -63.44 -56.49
CA ILE A 670 -38.91 -63.57 -57.17
C ILE A 670 -38.78 -64.39 -58.46
N ASP A 671 -37.74 -64.15 -59.25
CA ASP A 671 -37.50 -64.85 -60.52
C ASP A 671 -37.33 -66.37 -60.34
N ARG A 672 -36.76 -66.81 -59.21
CA ARG A 672 -36.58 -68.25 -58.90
C ARG A 672 -37.87 -68.98 -58.51
N ILE A 673 -38.89 -68.28 -58.00
CA ILE A 673 -40.14 -68.92 -57.53
C ILE A 673 -41.03 -69.34 -58.72
N GLU A 674 -40.99 -68.62 -59.85
CA GLU A 674 -41.90 -68.87 -60.99
C GLU A 674 -41.34 -69.87 -62.02
N GLY A 675 -40.03 -70.10 -62.03
CA GLY A 675 -39.33 -70.73 -63.16
C GLY A 675 -39.39 -72.26 -63.27
N ARG A 676 -39.87 -73.01 -62.28
CA ARG A 676 -39.95 -74.48 -62.38
C ARG A 676 -41.12 -75.02 -61.57
N GLY A 677 -42.07 -75.68 -62.25
CA GLY A 677 -42.87 -76.72 -61.62
C GLY A 677 -41.98 -77.91 -61.27
N GLU A 678 -41.01 -77.72 -60.36
CA GLU A 678 -40.06 -78.75 -59.93
C GLU A 678 -40.87 -79.87 -59.27
N ILE A 679 -41.01 -80.99 -59.99
CA ILE A 679 -41.49 -82.25 -59.43
C ILE A 679 -40.43 -82.67 -58.39
N LEU A 680 -40.84 -83.05 -57.18
CA LEU A 680 -39.89 -83.32 -56.08
C LEU A 680 -39.15 -84.63 -56.33
N GLU A 681 -37.93 -84.56 -56.85
CA GLU A 681 -37.00 -85.69 -56.94
C GLU A 681 -36.43 -86.05 -55.55
N PRO A 682 -36.35 -87.34 -55.18
CA PRO A 682 -35.70 -87.75 -53.94
C PRO A 682 -34.19 -87.50 -54.04
N ALA A 683 -33.72 -86.40 -53.43
CA ALA A 683 -32.29 -86.09 -53.32
C ALA A 683 -31.69 -86.78 -52.08
N ALA A 684 -30.51 -87.38 -52.25
CA ALA A 684 -29.88 -88.29 -51.28
C ALA A 684 -29.48 -87.68 -49.91
N GLU A 685 -29.60 -86.35 -49.71
CA GLU A 685 -29.06 -85.65 -48.53
C GLU A 685 -30.12 -85.06 -47.56
N GLU A 686 -31.41 -85.39 -47.71
CA GLU A 686 -32.49 -84.72 -46.95
C GLU A 686 -32.97 -85.41 -45.64
N TYR A 687 -32.14 -86.22 -44.98
CA TYR A 687 -32.44 -86.82 -43.66
C TYR A 687 -31.82 -86.06 -42.46
N SER A 688 -31.55 -84.74 -42.57
CA SER A 688 -31.06 -83.93 -41.44
C SER A 688 -32.12 -82.98 -40.85
N ALA A 689 -32.07 -82.82 -39.52
CA ALA A 689 -33.05 -82.04 -38.73
C ALA A 689 -33.12 -80.54 -39.11
N ALA A 690 -32.06 -79.97 -39.69
CA ALA A 690 -31.97 -78.55 -40.06
C ALA A 690 -32.90 -78.17 -41.24
N ALA A 691 -33.23 -79.11 -42.13
CA ALA A 691 -34.20 -78.88 -43.21
C ALA A 691 -35.65 -78.82 -42.69
N VAL A 692 -35.93 -79.50 -41.57
CA VAL A 692 -37.25 -79.52 -40.92
C VAL A 692 -37.48 -78.25 -40.11
N GLU A 693 -36.47 -77.73 -39.39
CA GLU A 693 -36.56 -76.44 -38.70
C GLU A 693 -36.82 -75.29 -39.69
N ALA A 694 -36.14 -75.30 -40.85
CA ALA A 694 -36.35 -74.30 -41.91
C ALA A 694 -37.77 -74.31 -42.52
N MET A 695 -38.53 -75.41 -42.44
CA MET A 695 -39.93 -75.50 -42.90
C MET A 695 -40.95 -74.93 -41.89
N THR A 696 -40.60 -74.88 -40.61
CA THR A 696 -41.46 -74.37 -39.52
C THR A 696 -41.27 -72.89 -39.20
N ASP A 697 -40.26 -72.25 -39.79
CA ASP A 697 -39.71 -70.99 -39.28
C ASP A 697 -39.81 -69.79 -40.27
N LEU A 698 -40.66 -69.89 -41.29
CA LEU A 698 -40.91 -68.80 -42.25
C LEU A 698 -42.10 -67.94 -41.83
N ASP A 699 -41.90 -66.62 -41.77
CA ASP A 699 -42.92 -65.65 -41.37
C ASP A 699 -44.04 -65.56 -42.43
N PRO A 700 -45.32 -65.80 -42.06
CA PRO A 700 -46.46 -65.67 -42.98
C PRO A 700 -46.57 -64.29 -43.63
N GLU A 701 -46.17 -63.21 -42.93
CA GLU A 701 -46.22 -61.86 -43.48
C GLU A 701 -45.23 -61.67 -44.63
N PHE A 702 -44.06 -62.32 -44.56
CA PHE A 702 -43.07 -62.28 -45.63
C PHE A 702 -43.63 -62.88 -46.92
N VAL A 703 -44.29 -64.04 -46.85
CA VAL A 703 -44.88 -64.68 -48.02
C VAL A 703 -45.93 -63.77 -48.67
N LYS A 704 -46.82 -63.20 -47.86
CA LYS A 704 -47.88 -62.29 -48.32
C LYS A 704 -47.32 -60.99 -48.92
N ALA A 705 -46.25 -60.44 -48.33
CA ALA A 705 -45.56 -59.26 -48.85
C ALA A 705 -44.91 -59.56 -50.21
N MET A 706 -44.24 -60.70 -50.33
CA MET A 706 -43.60 -61.16 -51.58
C MET A 706 -44.62 -61.40 -52.70
N GLU A 707 -45.79 -61.98 -52.40
CA GLU A 707 -46.89 -62.14 -53.37
C GLU A 707 -47.42 -60.79 -53.87
N LYS A 708 -47.61 -59.81 -52.98
CA LYS A 708 -48.11 -58.48 -53.38
C LYS A 708 -47.13 -57.70 -54.25
N ILE A 709 -45.83 -57.72 -53.90
CA ILE A 709 -44.82 -56.99 -54.67
C ILE A 709 -44.45 -57.70 -55.97
N LYS A 710 -44.79 -58.99 -56.12
CA LYS A 710 -44.51 -59.79 -57.31
C LYS A 710 -44.92 -59.08 -58.60
N LEU A 711 -46.15 -58.55 -58.65
CA LEU A 711 -46.67 -57.85 -59.82
C LEU A 711 -45.87 -56.58 -60.14
N LEU A 712 -45.50 -55.80 -59.12
CA LEU A 712 -44.75 -54.54 -59.26
C LEU A 712 -43.31 -54.77 -59.75
N VAL A 713 -42.66 -55.80 -59.20
CA VAL A 713 -41.29 -56.18 -59.56
C VAL A 713 -41.22 -56.69 -61.01
N LEU A 714 -42.24 -57.42 -61.46
CA LEU A 714 -42.31 -57.97 -62.83
C LEU A 714 -42.70 -56.93 -63.90
N THR A 715 -43.44 -55.87 -63.54
CA THR A 715 -43.93 -54.86 -64.51
C THR A 715 -43.04 -53.61 -64.64
N GLU A 716 -42.19 -53.29 -63.65
CA GLU A 716 -41.37 -52.07 -63.67
C GLU A 716 -40.09 -52.23 -64.54
N ARG A 717 -40.03 -51.51 -65.67
CA ARG A 717 -38.88 -51.55 -66.60
C ARG A 717 -37.63 -50.82 -66.09
N ASN A 718 -37.76 -49.84 -65.17
CA ASN A 718 -36.63 -49.04 -64.70
C ASN A 718 -36.14 -49.46 -63.31
N LYS A 719 -35.11 -50.32 -63.29
CA LYS A 719 -34.52 -50.89 -62.08
C LYS A 719 -33.93 -49.85 -61.10
N LYS A 720 -33.56 -48.63 -61.55
CA LYS A 720 -33.00 -47.58 -60.68
C LYS A 720 -34.05 -46.86 -59.81
N LYS A 721 -35.34 -46.94 -60.16
CA LYS A 721 -36.42 -46.33 -59.37
C LYS A 721 -36.97 -47.25 -58.27
N MET A 722 -36.40 -48.44 -58.11
CA MET A 722 -36.84 -49.40 -57.10
C MET A 722 -36.02 -49.21 -55.82
N THR A 723 -36.53 -48.40 -54.89
CA THR A 723 -35.95 -48.23 -53.55
C THR A 723 -36.74 -49.06 -52.53
N MET A 724 -36.10 -49.42 -51.42
CA MET A 724 -36.74 -50.20 -50.34
C MET A 724 -38.03 -49.56 -49.83
N ARG A 725 -38.07 -48.22 -49.79
CA ARG A 725 -39.28 -47.46 -49.42
C ARG A 725 -40.45 -47.69 -50.38
N ARG A 726 -40.19 -47.77 -51.70
CA ARG A 726 -41.22 -47.96 -52.72
C ARG A 726 -41.71 -49.42 -52.74
N LEU A 727 -40.81 -50.39 -52.55
CA LEU A 727 -41.17 -51.80 -52.38
C LEU A 727 -41.99 -52.03 -51.11
N GLY A 728 -41.60 -51.42 -49.99
CA GLY A 728 -42.39 -51.45 -48.75
C GLY A 728 -43.79 -50.89 -48.94
N ASN A 729 -43.91 -49.71 -49.56
CA ASN A 729 -45.22 -49.14 -49.85
C ASN A 729 -46.09 -50.06 -50.73
N ALA A 730 -45.51 -50.77 -51.71
CA ALA A 730 -46.23 -51.73 -52.54
C ALA A 730 -46.65 -53.00 -51.79
N ALA A 731 -45.85 -53.44 -50.80
CA ALA A 731 -46.24 -54.50 -49.88
C ALA A 731 -47.34 -54.05 -48.89
N GLY A 732 -47.57 -52.73 -48.77
CA GLY A 732 -48.48 -52.11 -47.82
C GLY A 732 -47.85 -51.86 -46.44
N MET A 733 -46.52 -51.75 -46.36
CA MET A 733 -45.75 -51.60 -45.12
C MET A 733 -44.85 -50.34 -45.16
N GLY A 734 -44.46 -49.82 -43.99
CA GLY A 734 -43.48 -48.74 -43.92
C GLY A 734 -42.09 -49.21 -44.39
N GLY A 735 -41.31 -48.34 -45.05
CA GLY A 735 -40.02 -48.74 -45.65
C GLY A 735 -39.02 -49.39 -44.68
N LYS A 736 -39.04 -49.01 -43.39
CA LYS A 736 -38.18 -49.59 -42.34
C LYS A 736 -38.66 -50.98 -41.89
N GLU A 737 -39.97 -51.17 -41.74
CA GLU A 737 -40.59 -52.45 -41.40
C GLU A 737 -40.35 -53.48 -42.51
N PHE A 738 -40.58 -53.05 -43.76
CA PHE A 738 -40.31 -53.87 -44.93
C PHE A 738 -38.83 -54.30 -45.01
N TYR A 739 -37.89 -53.39 -44.74
CA TYR A 739 -36.47 -53.71 -44.73
C TYR A 739 -36.12 -54.80 -43.72
N GLN A 740 -36.65 -54.71 -42.50
CA GLN A 740 -36.42 -55.69 -41.44
C GLN A 740 -37.03 -57.06 -41.80
N LEU A 741 -38.25 -57.07 -42.32
CA LEU A 741 -38.95 -58.29 -42.74
C LEU A 741 -38.20 -59.03 -43.87
N ILE A 742 -37.72 -58.30 -44.88
CA ILE A 742 -36.95 -58.88 -45.99
C ILE A 742 -35.63 -59.44 -45.48
N MET A 743 -34.88 -58.69 -44.66
CA MET A 743 -33.59 -59.14 -44.14
C MET A 743 -33.69 -60.43 -43.32
N ALA A 744 -34.76 -60.59 -42.54
CA ALA A 744 -34.95 -61.78 -41.70
C ALA A 744 -35.27 -63.06 -42.51
N ASN A 745 -35.86 -62.94 -43.70
CA ASN A 745 -36.46 -64.08 -44.40
C ASN A 745 -35.89 -64.39 -45.79
N ILE A 746 -35.30 -63.42 -46.51
CA ILE A 746 -34.87 -63.60 -47.91
C ILE A 746 -33.76 -64.63 -48.11
N PHE A 747 -33.12 -65.07 -47.03
CA PHE A 747 -32.05 -66.06 -47.03
C PHE A 747 -32.53 -67.51 -46.79
N LYS A 748 -33.83 -67.76 -46.55
CA LYS A 748 -34.37 -69.11 -46.30
C LYS A 748 -34.69 -69.86 -47.62
N SER A 749 -34.45 -71.18 -47.66
CA SER A 749 -34.38 -72.00 -48.89
C SER A 749 -35.74 -72.16 -49.62
N PRO A 750 -35.83 -71.88 -50.94
CA PRO A 750 -37.07 -71.99 -51.72
C PRO A 750 -37.71 -73.39 -51.76
N ARG A 751 -36.89 -74.46 -51.72
CA ARG A 751 -37.37 -75.85 -51.88
C ARG A 751 -38.18 -76.37 -50.70
N ALA A 752 -37.84 -75.94 -49.48
CA ALA A 752 -38.57 -76.28 -48.26
C ALA A 752 -40.03 -75.76 -48.28
N LEU A 753 -40.24 -74.58 -48.87
CA LEU A 753 -41.53 -73.91 -48.94
C LEU A 753 -42.50 -74.66 -49.88
N ILE A 754 -41.99 -75.11 -51.04
CA ILE A 754 -42.75 -75.90 -52.01
C ILE A 754 -43.13 -77.27 -51.40
N LYS A 755 -42.21 -77.93 -50.69
CA LYS A 755 -42.46 -79.22 -50.03
C LYS A 755 -43.57 -79.11 -48.97
N LYS A 756 -43.61 -78.01 -48.20
CA LYS A 756 -44.65 -77.78 -47.18
C LYS A 756 -46.03 -77.62 -47.79
N ALA A 757 -46.14 -76.74 -48.78
CA ALA A 757 -47.41 -76.46 -49.45
C ALA A 757 -48.03 -77.74 -50.06
N ARG A 758 -47.20 -78.59 -50.69
CA ARG A 758 -47.65 -79.86 -51.27
C ARG A 758 -48.08 -80.91 -50.24
N LEU A 759 -47.40 -80.99 -49.08
CA LEU A 759 -47.81 -81.90 -48.00
C LEU A 759 -49.15 -81.49 -47.38
N GLU A 760 -49.39 -80.19 -47.19
CA GLU A 760 -50.69 -79.68 -46.68
C GLU A 760 -51.84 -79.97 -47.65
N GLU A 761 -51.59 -79.89 -48.95
CA GLU A 761 -52.56 -80.30 -49.97
C GLU A 761 -52.84 -81.82 -49.92
N ALA A 762 -51.79 -82.62 -49.74
CA ALA A 762 -51.93 -84.07 -49.57
C ALA A 762 -52.74 -84.46 -48.32
N GLU A 763 -52.59 -83.74 -47.21
CA GLU A 763 -53.41 -83.95 -46.00
C GLU A 763 -54.91 -83.78 -46.28
N LYS A 764 -55.29 -82.76 -47.06
CA LYS A 764 -56.68 -82.53 -47.44
C LYS A 764 -57.22 -83.66 -48.31
N LEU A 765 -56.40 -84.13 -49.26
CA LEU A 765 -56.80 -85.23 -50.14
C LEU A 765 -56.94 -86.55 -49.37
N LEU A 766 -56.07 -86.82 -48.39
CA LEU A 766 -56.14 -88.02 -47.56
C LEU A 766 -57.43 -88.09 -46.72
N ARG A 767 -57.91 -86.94 -46.21
CA ARG A 767 -59.15 -86.84 -45.42
C ARG A 767 -60.42 -86.90 -46.27
N ASN A 768 -60.40 -86.24 -47.42
CA ASN A 768 -61.63 -85.99 -48.18
C ASN A 768 -61.87 -86.99 -49.32
N THR A 769 -60.92 -87.88 -49.62
CA THR A 769 -61.02 -88.79 -50.76
C THR A 769 -60.61 -90.23 -50.42
N LYS A 770 -61.27 -91.21 -51.05
CA LYS A 770 -60.91 -92.64 -50.98
C LYS A 770 -59.82 -93.06 -51.99
N MET A 771 -59.07 -92.11 -52.55
CA MET A 771 -58.03 -92.38 -53.55
C MET A 771 -56.91 -93.28 -52.98
N SER A 772 -56.24 -94.05 -53.82
CA SER A 772 -55.05 -94.78 -53.37
C SER A 772 -53.95 -93.81 -52.92
N ILE A 773 -53.04 -94.24 -52.04
CA ILE A 773 -51.92 -93.40 -51.60
C ILE A 773 -51.01 -93.05 -52.78
N GLU A 774 -50.88 -93.94 -53.76
CA GLU A 774 -50.13 -93.72 -54.99
C GLU A 774 -50.71 -92.58 -55.84
N ASP A 775 -52.03 -92.53 -55.99
CA ASP A 775 -52.69 -91.46 -56.76
C ASP A 775 -52.58 -90.10 -56.06
N ILE A 776 -52.66 -90.07 -54.73
CA ILE A 776 -52.50 -88.82 -53.95
C ILE A 776 -51.08 -88.30 -54.07
N SER A 777 -50.08 -89.19 -53.98
CA SER A 777 -48.68 -88.84 -54.20
C SER A 777 -48.48 -88.19 -55.58
N ALA A 778 -49.01 -88.81 -56.63
CA ALA A 778 -48.89 -88.29 -58.00
C ALA A 778 -49.57 -86.92 -58.15
N LYS A 779 -50.77 -86.75 -57.60
CA LYS A 779 -51.54 -85.49 -57.72
C LYS A 779 -50.89 -84.32 -56.98
N CYS A 780 -50.26 -84.58 -55.84
CA CYS A 780 -49.50 -83.57 -55.11
C CYS A 780 -48.09 -83.34 -55.69
N GLY A 781 -47.75 -83.98 -56.82
CA GLY A 781 -46.49 -83.77 -57.54
C GLY A 781 -45.27 -84.42 -56.89
N PHE A 782 -45.46 -85.55 -56.19
CA PHE A 782 -44.38 -86.41 -55.71
C PHE A 782 -44.11 -87.53 -56.73
N ILE A 783 -42.84 -87.79 -57.03
CA ILE A 783 -42.43 -88.76 -58.07
C ILE A 783 -42.77 -90.19 -57.70
N THR A 784 -42.52 -90.58 -56.46
CA THR A 784 -42.77 -91.94 -55.98
C THR A 784 -43.60 -91.92 -54.71
N ALA A 785 -44.56 -92.85 -54.62
CA ALA A 785 -45.41 -92.99 -53.44
C ALA A 785 -44.60 -93.26 -52.17
N ASN A 786 -43.49 -93.98 -52.27
CA ASN A 786 -42.59 -94.20 -51.13
C ASN A 786 -41.97 -92.91 -50.59
N TYR A 787 -41.56 -91.99 -51.46
CA TYR A 787 -41.00 -90.70 -51.02
C TYR A 787 -42.06 -89.80 -50.38
N PHE A 788 -43.27 -89.81 -50.94
CA PHE A 788 -44.43 -89.16 -50.31
C PHE A 788 -44.69 -89.75 -48.92
N ILE A 789 -44.77 -91.08 -48.79
CA ILE A 789 -45.00 -91.78 -47.52
C ILE A 789 -43.91 -91.42 -46.50
N ALA A 790 -42.64 -91.44 -46.90
CA ALA A 790 -41.52 -91.09 -46.02
C ALA A 790 -41.59 -89.62 -45.58
N SER A 791 -41.86 -88.69 -46.50
CA SER A 791 -41.99 -87.26 -46.21
C SER A 791 -43.20 -86.98 -45.29
N PHE A 792 -44.32 -87.65 -45.53
CA PHE A 792 -45.53 -87.53 -44.73
C PHE A 792 -45.34 -88.12 -43.33
N PHE A 793 -44.70 -89.29 -43.23
CA PHE A 793 -44.33 -89.90 -41.96
C PHE A 793 -43.35 -89.03 -41.18
N GLN A 794 -42.37 -88.41 -41.83
CA GLN A 794 -41.46 -87.49 -41.15
C GLN A 794 -42.21 -86.32 -40.48
N LYS A 795 -43.21 -85.75 -41.16
CA LYS A 795 -44.00 -84.63 -40.65
C LYS A 795 -44.99 -85.05 -39.57
N HIS A 796 -45.83 -86.03 -39.86
CA HIS A 796 -46.96 -86.39 -38.99
C HIS A 796 -46.66 -87.53 -38.02
N ARG A 797 -45.49 -88.19 -38.16
CA ARG A 797 -45.11 -89.42 -37.44
C ARG A 797 -46.11 -90.57 -37.60
N LEU A 798 -46.96 -90.47 -38.62
CA LEU A 798 -47.97 -91.45 -39.01
C LEU A 798 -47.82 -91.66 -40.51
N THR A 799 -47.93 -92.92 -40.97
CA THR A 799 -47.92 -93.18 -42.42
C THR A 799 -49.23 -92.63 -43.00
N PRO A 800 -49.29 -92.26 -44.29
CA PRO A 800 -50.54 -91.78 -44.90
C PRO A 800 -51.72 -92.73 -44.69
N GLN A 801 -51.47 -94.05 -44.69
CA GLN A 801 -52.49 -95.07 -44.42
C GLN A 801 -52.96 -95.01 -42.96
N MET A 802 -52.03 -94.99 -41.99
CA MET A 802 -52.40 -94.86 -40.57
C MET A 802 -53.10 -93.53 -40.27
N TYR A 803 -52.69 -92.46 -40.95
CA TYR A 803 -53.33 -91.15 -40.80
C TYR A 803 -54.77 -91.16 -41.31
N ARG A 804 -55.04 -91.88 -42.40
CA ARG A 804 -56.39 -92.12 -42.92
C ARG A 804 -57.19 -93.07 -42.02
N ASP A 805 -56.62 -94.16 -41.53
CA ASP A 805 -57.37 -95.08 -40.67
C ASP A 805 -57.75 -94.43 -39.32
N ARG A 806 -57.01 -93.39 -38.91
CA ARG A 806 -57.28 -92.60 -37.71
C ARG A 806 -58.28 -91.45 -37.93
N HIS A 807 -58.57 -91.09 -39.18
CA HIS A 807 -59.36 -89.90 -39.57
C HIS A 807 -60.28 -90.18 -40.76
#